data_AF-A0A1C5IET6-F1
#
_entry.id   AF-A0A1C5IET6-F1
#
_cell.length_a   1.000
_cell.length_b   1.000
_cell.length_c   1.000
_cell.angle_alpha   90.00
_cell.angle_beta   90.00
_cell.angle_gamma   90.00
#
_symmetry.space_group_name_H-M   'P 1'
#
loop_
_entity.id
_entity.type
_entity.pdbx_description
1 polymer ?
#
loop_
_entity_poly.entity_id
_entity_poly.type
_entity_poly.pdbx_seq_one_letter_code
_entity_poly.pdbx_strand_id
1 'polypeptide(L)'
;MTTHPEQSLRQAQGVGPQTGPTDDWAPGVDTVQRAGGTPEELQPYAELGLRDDEYDRIRHILGRRPTQAELAMYSIMWSEHCSYKSSKVHLRQFGEKAPPSDRLLAGIGENAGVVRVSDELAVTFKVESHNHPSFVEPYQGAATGVGGIVRDILAMGARPVAVMDPLRFGAADHPDTARVLPGVVAGVGGYGNCLGLPNIGGEVVFDPCYQGNPLVNALCLGVLPVDRLQKKDAAGPGNVVVLMGARTGRDGIGGVSVLASATFDEGSEQRRPSVQVGDPFMEKLLIEACLELYDAELVVGIQDLGGAGLTCALTETAASAGTGMRVWLERVPLREPSMEPHEILASESQERMLLVVTPEKLEAVLKTAEKWGVWATAIGEVTAPAPDGRPGRLVITWRDQLVVDVPPGSLVDDGPVYARPMREPADLILLQADRAETLPRPSTPETLRETVLRMIASPNLADKTWVTEQYDRYVLGNTVLAQPEDSGVIRIDERSGLGVALSVDGNGRYARLDPYQGTKLALAEAYRNVAVTGAKPIAVTNCLNFGSPEDPGVMWQFAEAVRGLADGCLELGIPVTGGNVSFYNQTGAAAIHPTPVVGVLGVLDDVAQRVPMGFEPRPGGDHDQLFLLGETHVELSGSEWAWVTHEHLGGIPPQVDLARERQLGELLAEAARVGHVSSAHDLSDGGLAQSLIESSLRRGVGVQIALPEHFAEGSMPFVFLFSESAGRVLVSVPRGHEKAFTALCGEHGVPWEFIGVTDPAGGALEVRGQFRIGLDELREAHGATLPRLFGPAEAPQVEVAATRTGTTTVLPATAEQPVGVEPAQVDAEPIARTGRAAEAEAPGDRTRPDAATAPARSVPATDDTSAEPAPAAPGAETTDVARGRAETDPEAESAGPAPVAPEATPSGSAPAGTPGRHTSARAEAAPGAPAPAAGTPAEAPAEAPGTPAEAATPTDSPSGTTDATTGSTGAHPASGEPDQRPASDQR
;
A
#
# COMPACT_ATOMS: atom_id res chain seq x y z
N MET A 1 -10.90 -58.49 -2.49
CA MET A 1 -10.86 -59.61 -3.47
C MET A 1 -11.42 -59.12 -4.79
N THR A 2 -10.57 -58.91 -5.80
CA THR A 2 -10.80 -59.07 -7.26
C THR A 2 -9.50 -58.63 -7.96
N THR A 3 -9.26 -59.06 -9.20
CA THR A 3 -7.89 -59.12 -9.77
C THR A 3 -7.83 -58.97 -11.29
N HIS A 4 -6.87 -58.15 -11.77
CA HIS A 4 -6.30 -58.13 -13.14
C HIS A 4 -7.22 -57.70 -14.31
N PRO A 5 -6.67 -57.37 -15.51
CA PRO A 5 -5.25 -57.34 -15.93
C PRO A 5 -4.72 -55.97 -16.44
N GLU A 6 -3.47 -55.98 -16.90
CA GLU A 6 -2.69 -54.83 -17.41
C GLU A 6 -2.87 -54.54 -18.92
N GLN A 7 -2.06 -53.60 -19.43
CA GLN A 7 -1.62 -53.39 -20.83
C GLN A 7 -2.48 -52.53 -21.78
N SER A 8 -2.19 -51.23 -21.81
CA SER A 8 -1.88 -50.50 -23.06
C SER A 8 -1.06 -49.23 -22.74
N LEU A 9 -0.56 -48.52 -23.77
CA LEU A 9 0.13 -47.22 -23.69
C LEU A 9 1.53 -47.21 -23.02
N ARG A 10 2.51 -47.86 -23.68
CA ARG A 10 3.86 -47.27 -23.84
C ARG A 10 3.96 -46.65 -25.23
N GLN A 11 4.78 -45.60 -25.36
CA GLN A 11 5.07 -44.78 -26.58
C GLN A 11 4.27 -43.48 -26.74
N ALA A 12 4.52 -42.53 -25.84
CA ALA A 12 4.79 -41.14 -26.26
C ALA A 12 6.30 -40.90 -26.09
N GLN A 13 6.93 -40.09 -26.94
CA GLN A 13 8.38 -39.85 -26.92
C GLN A 13 8.70 -38.45 -26.38
N GLY A 14 9.79 -38.34 -25.62
CA GLY A 14 10.65 -37.15 -25.73
C GLY A 14 10.34 -35.92 -24.88
N VAL A 15 9.75 -36.07 -23.69
CA VAL A 15 10.02 -35.11 -22.59
C VAL A 15 10.67 -35.90 -21.46
N GLY A 16 11.93 -35.59 -21.16
CA GLY A 16 12.60 -36.11 -19.96
C GLY A 16 12.11 -35.34 -18.72
N PRO A 17 12.09 -35.96 -17.53
CA PRO A 17 11.93 -35.19 -16.31
C PRO A 17 13.07 -34.18 -16.22
N GLN A 18 12.75 -32.90 -16.05
CA GLN A 18 13.74 -31.92 -15.64
C GLN A 18 14.08 -32.18 -14.17
N THR A 19 15.37 -32.33 -13.88
CA THR A 19 15.90 -32.56 -12.53
C THR A 19 15.73 -31.31 -11.69
N GLY A 20 14.90 -31.37 -10.65
CA GLY A 20 14.84 -30.32 -9.63
C GLY A 20 15.97 -30.48 -8.60
N PRO A 21 16.14 -29.52 -7.66
CA PRO A 21 17.10 -29.59 -6.55
C PRO A 21 16.76 -30.68 -5.50
N THR A 22 15.93 -31.64 -5.87
CA THR A 22 15.49 -32.79 -5.09
C THR A 22 16.29 -34.06 -5.38
N ASP A 23 16.91 -34.17 -6.55
CA ASP A 23 17.56 -35.42 -7.00
C ASP A 23 18.92 -35.71 -6.31
N ASP A 24 19.59 -34.69 -5.76
CA ASP A 24 20.88 -34.84 -5.06
C ASP A 24 20.75 -35.24 -3.56
N TRP A 25 19.52 -35.43 -3.06
CA TRP A 25 19.29 -35.89 -1.68
C TRP A 25 19.42 -37.41 -1.55
N ALA A 26 20.34 -37.86 -0.67
CA ALA A 26 20.57 -39.28 -0.44
C ALA A 26 19.32 -39.99 0.16
N PRO A 27 18.83 -41.09 -0.46
CA PRO A 27 17.43 -41.52 -0.35
C PRO A 27 16.99 -42.02 1.02
N GLY A 28 15.72 -41.79 1.32
CA GLY A 28 15.05 -42.15 2.59
C GLY A 28 15.06 -41.00 3.60
N VAL A 29 14.08 -41.00 4.50
CA VAL A 29 13.83 -39.93 5.48
C VAL A 29 15.11 -39.56 6.24
N ASP A 30 15.46 -38.28 6.21
CA ASP A 30 16.62 -37.76 6.93
C ASP A 30 16.24 -37.38 8.36
N THR A 31 16.80 -38.10 9.34
CA THR A 31 16.42 -38.00 10.76
C THR A 31 17.52 -37.34 11.58
N VAL A 32 17.15 -36.77 12.73
CA VAL A 32 18.09 -36.16 13.68
C VAL A 32 19.17 -37.17 14.12
N GLN A 33 18.84 -38.46 14.20
CA GLN A 33 19.80 -39.54 14.49
C GLN A 33 20.75 -39.81 13.30
N ARG A 34 20.26 -39.81 12.05
CA ARG A 34 21.10 -39.94 10.85
C ARG A 34 22.07 -38.77 10.74
N ALA A 35 21.57 -37.55 10.88
CA ALA A 35 22.36 -36.32 10.80
C ALA A 35 23.49 -36.24 11.84
N GLY A 36 23.30 -36.81 13.04
CA GLY A 36 24.39 -36.97 14.03
C GLY A 36 25.43 -38.05 13.68
N GLY A 37 25.09 -38.97 12.78
CA GLY A 37 25.98 -40.06 12.30
C GLY A 37 26.70 -39.76 10.98
N THR A 38 26.27 -38.76 10.20
CA THR A 38 26.80 -38.44 8.87
C THR A 38 27.20 -36.95 8.71
N PRO A 39 28.14 -36.42 9.52
CA PRO A 39 28.50 -34.99 9.52
C PRO A 39 29.12 -34.47 8.23
N GLU A 40 29.68 -35.38 7.40
CA GLU A 40 30.32 -35.09 6.11
C GLU A 40 29.40 -35.37 4.90
N GLU A 41 28.11 -35.66 5.13
CA GLU A 41 27.12 -35.80 4.07
C GLU A 41 26.80 -34.42 3.48
N LEU A 42 26.98 -34.27 2.16
CA LEU A 42 26.74 -33.01 1.45
C LEU A 42 25.25 -32.65 1.47
N GLN A 43 24.97 -31.35 1.50
CA GLN A 43 23.60 -30.80 1.47
C GLN A 43 23.57 -29.58 0.55
N PRO A 44 22.54 -29.39 -0.30
CA PRO A 44 22.43 -28.29 -1.26
C PRO A 44 21.98 -26.97 -0.61
N TYR A 45 22.65 -26.52 0.45
CA TYR A 45 22.26 -25.28 1.17
C TYR A 45 22.33 -24.03 0.28
N ALA A 46 23.31 -23.95 -0.62
CA ALA A 46 23.47 -22.85 -1.57
C ALA A 46 22.30 -22.74 -2.56
N GLU A 47 21.72 -23.87 -3.00
CA GLU A 47 20.57 -23.90 -3.92
C GLU A 47 19.26 -23.49 -3.23
N LEU A 48 19.19 -23.62 -1.90
CA LEU A 48 18.05 -23.18 -1.09
C LEU A 48 18.14 -21.69 -0.70
N GLY A 49 19.26 -21.02 -0.98
CA GLY A 49 19.50 -19.59 -0.73
C GLY A 49 20.40 -19.25 0.47
N LEU A 50 21.01 -20.25 1.14
CA LEU A 50 21.93 -20.03 2.27
C LEU A 50 23.38 -19.85 1.81
N ARG A 51 24.12 -18.98 2.51
CA ARG A 51 25.57 -18.81 2.36
C ARG A 51 26.36 -19.80 3.22
N ASP A 52 27.64 -19.98 2.91
CA ASP A 52 28.59 -20.83 3.67
C ASP A 52 28.62 -20.46 5.16
N ASP A 53 28.65 -19.16 5.50
CA ASP A 53 28.68 -18.68 6.89
C ASP A 53 27.35 -18.86 7.63
N GLU A 54 26.23 -18.74 6.91
CA GLU A 54 24.90 -19.06 7.42
C GLU A 54 24.78 -20.57 7.71
N TYR A 55 25.23 -21.43 6.79
CA TYR A 55 25.21 -22.89 6.96
C TYR A 55 26.14 -23.39 8.07
N ASP A 56 27.37 -22.87 8.19
CA ASP A 56 28.28 -23.20 9.29
C ASP A 56 27.71 -22.75 10.64
N ARG A 57 26.99 -21.61 10.69
CA ARG A 57 26.30 -21.15 11.90
C ARG A 57 25.13 -22.07 12.26
N ILE A 58 24.36 -22.57 11.30
CA ILE A 58 23.33 -23.59 11.52
C ILE A 58 23.95 -24.88 12.08
N ARG A 59 25.07 -25.35 11.51
CA ARG A 59 25.82 -26.51 12.03
C ARG A 59 26.28 -26.29 13.48
N HIS A 60 26.73 -25.08 13.82
CA HIS A 60 27.13 -24.73 15.18
C HIS A 60 25.94 -24.72 16.17
N ILE A 61 24.82 -24.10 15.80
CA ILE A 61 23.58 -24.04 16.61
C ILE A 61 23.05 -25.45 16.94
N LEU A 62 23.10 -26.37 15.97
CA LEU A 62 22.59 -27.74 16.13
C LEU A 62 23.63 -28.70 16.73
N GLY A 63 24.92 -28.38 16.69
CA GLY A 63 26.01 -29.28 17.10
C GLY A 63 26.26 -30.47 16.17
N ARG A 64 25.68 -30.45 14.97
CA ARG A 64 25.69 -31.48 13.92
C ARG A 64 25.26 -30.84 12.59
N ARG A 65 25.27 -31.59 11.48
CA ARG A 65 24.57 -31.13 10.27
C ARG A 65 23.04 -31.03 10.53
N PRO A 66 22.32 -30.09 9.93
CA PRO A 66 20.86 -30.10 9.94
C PRO A 66 20.31 -31.33 9.20
N THR A 67 19.08 -31.75 9.52
CA THR A 67 18.33 -32.65 8.63
C THR A 67 17.89 -31.91 7.36
N GLN A 68 17.42 -32.62 6.33
CA GLN A 68 16.76 -32.01 5.18
C GLN A 68 15.60 -31.07 5.59
N ALA A 69 14.79 -31.47 6.56
CA ALA A 69 13.67 -30.66 7.06
C ALA A 69 14.17 -29.41 7.81
N GLU A 70 15.15 -29.55 8.69
CA GLU A 70 15.75 -28.42 9.40
C GLU A 70 16.44 -27.43 8.46
N LEU A 71 17.18 -27.92 7.46
CA LEU A 71 17.86 -27.05 6.50
C LEU A 71 16.84 -26.23 5.70
N ALA A 72 15.75 -26.86 5.24
CA ALA A 72 14.65 -26.14 4.59
C ALA A 72 14.05 -25.08 5.53
N MET A 73 13.78 -25.42 6.80
CA MET A 73 13.25 -24.46 7.78
C MET A 73 14.19 -23.26 7.98
N TYR A 74 15.49 -23.49 8.18
CA TYR A 74 16.47 -22.41 8.31
C TYR A 74 16.59 -21.58 7.04
N SER A 75 16.64 -22.21 5.86
CA SER A 75 16.77 -21.49 4.58
C SER A 75 15.61 -20.55 4.29
N ILE A 76 14.41 -20.92 4.73
CA ILE A 76 13.22 -20.08 4.57
C ILE A 76 13.17 -19.00 5.66
N MET A 77 13.34 -19.34 6.95
CA MET A 77 13.28 -18.34 8.03
C MET A 77 14.43 -17.33 7.99
N TRP A 78 15.61 -17.72 7.48
CA TRP A 78 16.75 -16.82 7.26
C TRP A 78 16.80 -16.23 5.83
N SER A 79 15.73 -16.38 5.03
CA SER A 79 15.55 -15.63 3.78
C SER A 79 15.45 -14.12 4.03
N GLU A 80 15.67 -13.27 3.01
CA GLU A 80 15.50 -11.82 3.20
C GLU A 80 14.04 -11.47 3.54
N HIS A 81 13.07 -12.14 2.90
CA HIS A 81 11.63 -11.90 3.09
C HIS A 81 11.12 -12.27 4.50
N CYS A 82 11.60 -13.36 5.12
CA CYS A 82 11.21 -13.68 6.51
C CYS A 82 12.06 -12.96 7.57
N SER A 83 13.39 -12.93 7.39
CA SER A 83 14.28 -12.41 8.45
C SER A 83 14.46 -10.89 8.45
N TYR A 84 14.14 -10.23 7.33
CA TYR A 84 14.42 -8.81 7.07
C TYR A 84 15.93 -8.49 7.24
N LYS A 85 16.82 -9.45 6.95
CA LYS A 85 18.24 -9.42 7.35
C LYS A 85 19.02 -8.18 6.91
N SER A 86 18.64 -7.52 5.82
CA SER A 86 19.25 -6.27 5.33
C SER A 86 18.51 -5.00 5.77
N SER A 87 17.20 -5.08 6.02
CA SER A 87 16.36 -3.93 6.40
C SER A 87 16.20 -3.72 7.91
N LYS A 88 16.28 -4.78 8.72
CA LYS A 88 16.03 -4.83 10.19
C LYS A 88 16.95 -3.94 11.04
N VAL A 89 18.03 -3.39 10.47
CA VAL A 89 18.87 -2.36 11.12
C VAL A 89 18.33 -0.94 10.92
N HIS A 90 17.66 -0.65 9.79
CA HIS A 90 17.10 0.66 9.47
C HIS A 90 15.68 0.83 10.00
N LEU A 91 14.85 -0.22 9.93
CA LEU A 91 13.44 -0.22 10.35
C LEU A 91 13.25 0.11 11.84
N ARG A 92 14.30 -0.08 12.66
CA ARG A 92 14.31 0.30 14.09
C ARG A 92 13.95 1.77 14.32
N GLN A 93 14.24 2.65 13.34
CA GLN A 93 13.85 4.05 13.39
C GLN A 93 12.35 4.25 13.60
N PHE A 94 11.48 3.36 13.11
CA PHE A 94 10.03 3.47 13.34
C PHE A 94 9.64 3.26 14.80
N GLY A 95 10.41 2.49 15.58
CA GLY A 95 10.25 2.37 17.02
C GLY A 95 11.01 3.45 17.81
N GLU A 96 12.26 3.75 17.42
CA GLU A 96 13.12 4.74 18.07
C GLU A 96 12.61 6.18 17.92
N LYS A 97 11.88 6.47 16.83
CA LYS A 97 11.25 7.76 16.51
C LYS A 97 9.72 7.70 16.58
N ALA A 98 9.14 6.67 17.20
CA ALA A 98 7.69 6.55 17.32
C ALA A 98 7.10 7.78 18.05
N PRO A 99 6.19 8.55 17.44
CA PRO A 99 5.49 9.61 18.15
C PRO A 99 4.60 9.01 19.26
N PRO A 100 4.48 9.63 20.45
CA PRO A 100 3.64 9.12 21.52
C PRO A 100 2.18 9.00 21.09
N SER A 101 1.61 7.81 21.22
CA SER A 101 0.22 7.52 20.86
C SER A 101 -0.48 6.74 21.97
N ASP A 102 -1.65 7.21 22.38
CA ASP A 102 -2.60 6.54 23.27
C ASP A 102 -3.53 5.57 22.51
N ARG A 103 -3.48 5.61 21.17
CA ARG A 103 -4.32 4.77 20.30
C ARG A 103 -3.67 3.44 19.93
N LEU A 104 -2.35 3.30 19.96
CA LEU A 104 -1.69 2.07 19.52
C LEU A 104 -1.88 0.94 20.54
N LEU A 105 -2.66 -0.09 20.18
CA LEU A 105 -2.92 -1.27 21.03
C LEU A 105 -1.94 -2.40 20.75
N ALA A 106 -1.54 -2.56 19.47
CA ALA A 106 -0.49 -3.45 19.01
C ALA A 106 0.25 -2.79 17.84
N GLY A 107 1.54 -3.10 17.67
CA GLY A 107 2.39 -2.50 16.66
C GLY A 107 3.48 -3.45 16.18
N ILE A 108 4.60 -2.89 15.72
CA ILE A 108 5.74 -3.59 15.12
C ILE A 108 6.17 -4.80 15.99
N GLY A 109 5.94 -6.01 15.46
CA GLY A 109 6.23 -7.29 16.12
C GLY A 109 5.04 -8.26 16.05
N GLU A 110 3.82 -7.73 16.13
CA GLU A 110 2.59 -8.47 15.82
C GLU A 110 2.34 -8.48 14.30
N ASN A 111 1.42 -9.34 13.84
CA ASN A 111 1.22 -9.60 12.40
C ASN A 111 0.71 -8.35 11.65
N ALA A 112 -0.22 -7.61 12.27
CA ALA A 112 -0.67 -6.30 11.80
C ALA A 112 -0.81 -5.30 12.96
N GLY A 113 -0.63 -4.02 12.66
CA GLY A 113 -0.79 -2.94 13.64
C GLY A 113 -2.25 -2.71 14.01
N VAL A 114 -2.53 -2.41 15.28
CA VAL A 114 -3.90 -2.25 15.82
C VAL A 114 -4.04 -0.90 16.51
N VAL A 115 -5.03 -0.12 16.06
CA VAL A 115 -5.25 1.28 16.44
C VAL A 115 -6.65 1.45 17.01
N ARG A 116 -6.75 1.95 18.25
CA ARG A 116 -7.99 2.35 18.90
C ARG A 116 -8.63 3.52 18.14
N VAL A 117 -9.88 3.34 17.74
CA VAL A 117 -10.69 4.38 17.09
C VAL A 117 -11.70 4.99 18.05
N SER A 118 -12.27 4.19 18.97
CA SER A 118 -13.13 4.63 20.08
C SER A 118 -12.84 3.84 21.38
N ASP A 119 -13.63 4.05 22.44
CA ASP A 119 -13.49 3.28 23.68
C ASP A 119 -13.81 1.78 23.48
N GLU A 120 -14.79 1.48 22.62
CA GLU A 120 -15.29 0.12 22.34
C GLU A 120 -14.62 -0.52 21.11
N LEU A 121 -14.21 0.27 20.10
CA LEU A 121 -13.71 -0.24 18.81
C LEU A 121 -12.24 0.11 18.52
N ALA A 122 -11.56 -0.84 17.90
CA ALA A 122 -10.27 -0.71 17.28
C ALA A 122 -10.34 -1.11 15.79
N VAL A 123 -9.32 -0.71 15.05
CA VAL A 123 -9.12 -0.98 13.62
C VAL A 123 -7.70 -1.50 13.43
N THR A 124 -7.54 -2.44 12.52
CA THR A 124 -6.23 -2.93 12.07
C THR A 124 -6.12 -2.79 10.57
N PHE A 125 -4.92 -2.46 10.10
CA PHE A 125 -4.62 -2.28 8.69
C PHE A 125 -3.13 -2.59 8.44
N LYS A 126 -2.85 -3.22 7.31
CA LYS A 126 -1.51 -3.61 6.86
C LYS A 126 -1.51 -3.64 5.33
N VAL A 127 -0.35 -3.33 4.73
CA VAL A 127 -0.09 -3.50 3.30
C VAL A 127 1.08 -4.47 3.09
N GLU A 128 0.92 -5.40 2.15
CA GLU A 128 1.93 -6.37 1.71
C GLU A 128 2.13 -6.31 0.19
N SER A 129 3.08 -7.10 -0.33
CA SER A 129 3.45 -7.19 -1.75
C SER A 129 3.46 -8.63 -2.26
N HIS A 130 2.99 -8.86 -3.49
CA HIS A 130 3.11 -10.15 -4.18
C HIS A 130 3.71 -10.01 -5.59
N ASN A 131 4.73 -9.15 -5.70
CA ASN A 131 5.38 -8.71 -6.95
C ASN A 131 5.88 -9.88 -7.82
N HIS A 132 6.86 -10.66 -7.34
CA HIS A 132 7.47 -11.73 -8.13
C HIS A 132 6.48 -12.82 -8.56
N PRO A 133 5.56 -13.32 -7.71
CA PRO A 133 4.47 -14.20 -8.16
C PRO A 133 3.60 -13.57 -9.25
N SER A 134 3.19 -12.31 -9.08
CA SER A 134 2.31 -11.61 -10.03
C SER A 134 2.96 -11.26 -11.37
N PHE A 135 4.29 -11.31 -11.48
CA PHE A 135 4.97 -11.25 -12.78
C PHE A 135 4.89 -12.59 -13.55
N VAL A 136 4.96 -13.71 -12.82
CA VAL A 136 5.04 -15.07 -13.39
C VAL A 136 3.65 -15.67 -13.68
N GLU A 137 2.71 -15.53 -12.74
CA GLU A 137 1.28 -15.85 -12.91
C GLU A 137 0.46 -14.67 -12.34
N PRO A 138 0.02 -13.73 -13.19
CA PRO A 138 -0.56 -12.48 -12.73
C PRO A 138 -1.89 -12.60 -11.98
N TYR A 139 -2.73 -13.58 -12.33
CA TYR A 139 -4.03 -13.77 -11.67
C TYR A 139 -3.82 -14.37 -10.29
N GLN A 140 -3.06 -15.47 -10.20
CA GLN A 140 -2.87 -16.15 -8.94
C GLN A 140 -2.01 -15.32 -7.98
N GLY A 141 -0.95 -14.66 -8.47
CA GLY A 141 -0.12 -13.80 -7.64
C GLY A 141 -0.91 -12.65 -7.00
N ALA A 142 -1.79 -11.99 -7.75
CA ALA A 142 -2.65 -10.93 -7.21
C ALA A 142 -3.70 -11.50 -6.23
N ALA A 143 -4.33 -12.63 -6.59
CA ALA A 143 -5.34 -13.27 -5.76
C ALA A 143 -4.79 -13.77 -4.41
N THR A 144 -3.63 -14.43 -4.38
CA THR A 144 -3.00 -14.89 -3.14
C THR A 144 -2.38 -13.74 -2.34
N GLY A 145 -1.98 -12.65 -3.00
CA GLY A 145 -1.63 -11.39 -2.33
C GLY A 145 -2.80 -10.83 -1.51
N VAL A 146 -4.01 -10.77 -2.08
CA VAL A 146 -5.23 -10.38 -1.34
C VAL A 146 -5.57 -11.39 -0.23
N GLY A 147 -5.43 -12.69 -0.49
CA GLY A 147 -5.69 -13.73 0.51
C GLY A 147 -4.75 -13.70 1.72
N GLY A 148 -3.45 -13.45 1.49
CA GLY A 148 -2.45 -13.31 2.56
C GLY A 148 -2.79 -12.18 3.52
N ILE A 149 -2.98 -10.96 2.98
CA ILE A 149 -3.24 -9.77 3.79
C ILE A 149 -4.58 -9.81 4.53
N VAL A 150 -5.55 -10.60 4.03
CA VAL A 150 -6.82 -10.88 4.72
C VAL A 150 -6.61 -11.77 5.95
N ARG A 151 -5.67 -12.74 5.91
CA ARG A 151 -5.37 -13.63 7.04
C ARG A 151 -4.58 -12.95 8.16
N ASP A 152 -3.68 -12.02 7.85
CA ASP A 152 -3.03 -11.14 8.84
C ASP A 152 -4.05 -10.44 9.73
N ILE A 153 -5.02 -9.79 9.08
CA ILE A 153 -6.08 -9.02 9.72
C ILE A 153 -6.99 -9.93 10.56
N LEU A 154 -7.28 -11.13 10.05
CA LEU A 154 -8.04 -12.15 10.78
C LEU A 154 -7.28 -12.66 12.02
N ALA A 155 -5.96 -12.84 11.95
CA ALA A 155 -5.12 -13.31 13.05
C ALA A 155 -5.10 -12.32 14.24
N MET A 156 -5.20 -11.01 13.98
CA MET A 156 -5.30 -10.00 15.06
C MET A 156 -6.65 -10.02 15.82
N GLY A 157 -7.61 -10.84 15.40
CA GLY A 157 -8.96 -10.91 15.99
C GLY A 157 -10.02 -10.11 15.24
N ALA A 158 -9.67 -9.49 14.11
CA ALA A 158 -10.55 -8.56 13.40
C ALA A 158 -11.36 -9.24 12.29
N ARG A 159 -12.52 -8.65 11.99
CA ARG A 159 -13.26 -8.95 10.76
C ARG A 159 -12.70 -8.06 9.64
N PRO A 160 -12.17 -8.62 8.54
CA PRO A 160 -11.89 -7.86 7.31
C PRO A 160 -13.15 -7.15 6.80
N VAL A 161 -13.03 -5.87 6.43
CA VAL A 161 -14.16 -5.03 5.95
C VAL A 161 -13.91 -4.30 4.63
N ALA A 162 -12.65 -4.12 4.21
CA ALA A 162 -12.31 -3.52 2.92
C ALA A 162 -10.87 -3.89 2.49
N VAL A 163 -10.55 -3.66 1.22
CA VAL A 163 -9.20 -3.81 0.64
C VAL A 163 -8.83 -2.62 -0.24
N MET A 164 -7.53 -2.45 -0.52
CA MET A 164 -6.99 -1.47 -1.48
C MET A 164 -5.79 -2.07 -2.24
N ASP A 165 -5.58 -1.67 -3.50
CA ASP A 165 -4.52 -2.19 -4.38
C ASP A 165 -3.59 -1.09 -4.94
N PRO A 166 -2.42 -0.85 -4.33
CA PRO A 166 -1.35 -0.06 -4.94
C PRO A 166 -0.62 -0.88 -6.02
N LEU A 167 -0.91 -0.60 -7.29
CA LEU A 167 -0.35 -1.31 -8.45
C LEU A 167 0.65 -0.43 -9.22
N ARG A 168 1.74 -1.05 -9.71
CA ARG A 168 2.73 -0.42 -10.60
C ARG A 168 3.08 -1.36 -11.76
N PHE A 169 3.04 -0.85 -12.98
CA PHE A 169 3.31 -1.61 -14.20
C PHE A 169 4.32 -0.90 -15.11
N GLY A 170 4.78 -1.63 -16.14
CA GLY A 170 5.65 -1.09 -17.19
C GLY A 170 4.98 0.01 -18.04
N ALA A 171 5.55 0.30 -19.22
CA ALA A 171 4.90 1.21 -20.16
C ALA A 171 3.52 0.67 -20.58
N ALA A 172 2.50 1.53 -20.59
CA ALA A 172 1.10 1.10 -20.71
C ALA A 172 0.75 0.46 -22.08
N ASP A 173 1.49 0.82 -23.12
CA ASP A 173 1.38 0.28 -24.49
C ASP A 173 2.33 -0.90 -24.76
N HIS A 174 3.17 -1.28 -23.80
CA HIS A 174 4.10 -2.39 -23.97
C HIS A 174 3.34 -3.75 -23.96
N PRO A 175 3.65 -4.68 -24.89
CA PRO A 175 2.93 -5.96 -24.99
C PRO A 175 2.93 -6.80 -23.71
N ASP A 176 3.97 -6.69 -22.88
CA ASP A 176 4.02 -7.42 -21.60
C ASP A 176 3.12 -6.79 -20.53
N THR A 177 2.92 -5.48 -20.56
CA THR A 177 1.96 -4.80 -19.67
C THR A 177 0.53 -5.26 -19.97
N ALA A 178 0.20 -5.45 -21.26
CA ALA A 178 -1.06 -6.05 -21.70
C ALA A 178 -1.21 -7.56 -21.35
N ARG A 179 -0.13 -8.26 -20.99
CA ARG A 179 -0.18 -9.61 -20.39
C ARG A 179 -0.44 -9.54 -18.88
N VAL A 180 0.31 -8.70 -18.16
CA VAL A 180 0.33 -8.69 -16.70
C VAL A 180 -0.91 -8.00 -16.12
N LEU A 181 -1.19 -6.75 -16.54
CA LEU A 181 -2.19 -5.91 -15.89
C LEU A 181 -3.60 -6.53 -15.87
N PRO A 182 -4.15 -7.07 -16.98
CA PRO A 182 -5.49 -7.66 -16.96
C PRO A 182 -5.59 -8.88 -16.04
N GLY A 183 -4.51 -9.67 -15.93
CA GLY A 183 -4.46 -10.81 -15.02
C GLY A 183 -4.42 -10.38 -13.55
N VAL A 184 -3.60 -9.37 -13.20
CA VAL A 184 -3.56 -8.80 -11.83
C VAL A 184 -4.93 -8.29 -11.41
N VAL A 185 -5.57 -7.46 -12.23
CA VAL A 185 -6.89 -6.87 -11.94
C VAL A 185 -7.95 -7.97 -11.79
N ALA A 186 -7.97 -8.95 -12.69
CA ALA A 186 -8.87 -10.10 -12.56
C ALA A 186 -8.60 -10.94 -11.30
N GLY A 187 -7.34 -11.02 -10.82
CA GLY A 187 -6.97 -11.70 -9.58
C GLY A 187 -7.42 -10.96 -8.31
N VAL A 188 -7.17 -9.65 -8.23
CA VAL A 188 -7.64 -8.77 -7.13
C VAL A 188 -9.16 -8.85 -7.00
N GLY A 189 -9.87 -8.60 -8.11
CA GLY A 189 -11.33 -8.68 -8.15
C GLY A 189 -11.84 -10.10 -7.89
N GLY A 190 -11.21 -11.12 -8.47
CA GLY A 190 -11.59 -12.53 -8.30
C GLY A 190 -11.57 -12.99 -6.84
N TYR A 191 -10.57 -12.58 -6.06
CA TYR A 191 -10.49 -12.95 -4.64
C TYR A 191 -11.36 -12.04 -3.75
N GLY A 192 -11.23 -10.71 -3.90
CA GLY A 192 -11.96 -9.74 -3.07
C GLY A 192 -13.49 -9.82 -3.21
N ASN A 193 -13.99 -9.94 -4.45
CA ASN A 193 -15.43 -10.05 -4.72
C ASN A 193 -16.00 -11.37 -4.16
N CYS A 194 -15.24 -12.48 -4.18
CA CYS A 194 -15.68 -13.77 -3.66
C CYS A 194 -15.69 -13.83 -2.12
N LEU A 195 -14.76 -13.14 -1.45
CA LEU A 195 -14.82 -12.91 0.00
C LEU A 195 -16.00 -12.02 0.42
N GLY A 196 -16.44 -11.14 -0.48
CA GLY A 196 -17.37 -10.06 -0.17
C GLY A 196 -16.69 -8.91 0.57
N LEU A 197 -15.49 -8.53 0.13
CA LEU A 197 -14.79 -7.33 0.61
C LEU A 197 -14.83 -6.24 -0.47
N PRO A 198 -15.38 -5.05 -0.20
CA PRO A 198 -15.28 -3.93 -1.13
C PRO A 198 -13.82 -3.49 -1.29
N ASN A 199 -13.38 -3.27 -2.53
CA ASN A 199 -12.21 -2.45 -2.80
C ASN A 199 -12.65 -0.97 -2.73
N ILE A 200 -11.94 -0.18 -1.92
CA ILE A 200 -12.29 1.21 -1.60
C ILE A 200 -11.30 2.25 -2.18
N GLY A 201 -10.26 1.82 -2.88
CA GLY A 201 -9.27 2.69 -3.49
C GLY A 201 -7.93 1.97 -3.72
N GLY A 202 -6.96 2.69 -4.27
CA GLY A 202 -5.69 2.13 -4.70
C GLY A 202 -5.02 3.07 -5.68
N GLU A 203 -3.95 2.61 -6.34
CA GLU A 203 -3.18 3.39 -7.30
C GLU A 203 -2.89 2.53 -8.53
N VAL A 204 -2.84 3.15 -9.72
CA VAL A 204 -2.39 2.47 -10.94
C VAL A 204 -1.47 3.40 -11.73
N VAL A 205 -0.16 3.18 -11.60
CA VAL A 205 0.88 3.96 -12.26
C VAL A 205 1.69 3.10 -13.22
N PHE A 206 2.01 3.68 -14.38
CA PHE A 206 2.78 3.09 -15.47
C PHE A 206 4.12 3.81 -15.60
N ASP A 207 5.22 3.06 -15.55
CA ASP A 207 6.57 3.55 -15.80
C ASP A 207 7.47 2.44 -16.36
N PRO A 208 8.31 2.69 -17.38
CA PRO A 208 9.22 1.68 -17.94
C PRO A 208 10.12 0.97 -16.94
N CYS A 209 10.44 1.58 -15.78
CA CYS A 209 11.30 0.92 -14.78
C CYS A 209 10.68 -0.33 -14.13
N TYR A 210 9.35 -0.48 -14.13
CA TYR A 210 8.65 -1.66 -13.59
C TYR A 210 8.45 -2.77 -14.64
N GLN A 211 8.95 -2.63 -15.87
CA GLN A 211 8.56 -3.50 -16.99
C GLN A 211 8.86 -5.00 -16.78
N GLY A 212 9.92 -5.33 -16.04
CA GLY A 212 10.26 -6.71 -15.63
C GLY A 212 10.04 -7.01 -14.14
N ASN A 213 9.50 -6.04 -13.38
CA ASN A 213 9.24 -6.11 -11.94
C ASN A 213 7.99 -5.27 -11.61
N PRO A 214 6.79 -5.70 -12.03
CA PRO A 214 5.55 -5.05 -11.64
C PRO A 214 5.39 -5.13 -10.11
N LEU A 215 4.84 -4.08 -9.51
CA LEU A 215 4.54 -4.06 -8.08
C LEU A 215 3.04 -4.29 -7.91
N VAL A 216 2.70 -5.28 -7.10
CA VAL A 216 1.33 -5.69 -6.80
C VAL A 216 1.23 -5.73 -5.30
N ASN A 217 0.95 -4.57 -4.71
CA ASN A 217 0.68 -4.48 -3.30
C ASN A 217 -0.81 -4.76 -3.04
N ALA A 218 -1.11 -5.31 -1.87
CA ALA A 218 -2.46 -5.46 -1.37
C ALA A 218 -2.52 -4.96 0.07
N LEU A 219 -3.51 -4.13 0.37
CA LEU A 219 -3.86 -3.69 1.72
C LEU A 219 -5.19 -4.32 2.12
N CYS A 220 -5.33 -4.66 3.40
CA CYS A 220 -6.63 -4.98 3.99
C CYS A 220 -6.88 -4.15 5.27
N LEU A 221 -8.14 -3.78 5.47
CA LEU A 221 -8.69 -3.07 6.61
C LEU A 221 -9.62 -4.00 7.39
N GLY A 222 -9.45 -4.09 8.70
CA GLY A 222 -10.31 -4.88 9.59
C GLY A 222 -10.74 -4.13 10.85
N VAL A 223 -11.90 -4.50 11.38
CA VAL A 223 -12.52 -3.91 12.58
C VAL A 223 -12.63 -4.96 13.67
N LEU A 224 -12.35 -4.58 14.92
CA LEU A 224 -12.55 -5.42 16.10
C LEU A 224 -13.00 -4.61 17.33
N PRO A 225 -13.82 -5.21 18.22
CA PRO A 225 -13.93 -4.76 19.61
C PRO A 225 -12.55 -4.76 20.29
N VAL A 226 -12.30 -3.75 21.13
CA VAL A 226 -11.01 -3.54 21.81
C VAL A 226 -10.59 -4.71 22.69
N ASP A 227 -11.56 -5.43 23.28
CA ASP A 227 -11.37 -6.61 24.11
C ASP A 227 -11.16 -7.92 23.31
N ARG A 228 -11.42 -7.91 22.00
CA ARG A 228 -11.23 -9.08 21.10
C ARG A 228 -9.79 -9.28 20.64
N LEU A 229 -8.88 -8.32 20.87
CA LEU A 229 -7.51 -8.34 20.38
C LEU A 229 -6.80 -9.66 20.69
N GLN A 230 -6.54 -10.45 19.65
CA GLN A 230 -5.87 -11.74 19.76
C GLN A 230 -4.35 -11.60 19.84
N LYS A 231 -3.69 -12.69 20.20
CA LYS A 231 -2.23 -12.83 20.27
C LYS A 231 -1.77 -14.08 19.54
N LYS A 232 -0.49 -14.09 19.14
CA LYS A 232 0.18 -15.29 18.59
C LYS A 232 0.94 -16.14 19.60
N ASP A 233 0.95 -15.80 20.89
CA ASP A 233 1.72 -16.52 21.91
C ASP A 233 1.28 -17.99 22.08
N ALA A 234 2.17 -18.98 21.89
CA ALA A 234 1.96 -20.39 22.30
C ALA A 234 2.09 -20.56 23.83
N ALA A 235 1.33 -19.78 24.59
CA ALA A 235 1.29 -19.87 26.04
C ALA A 235 0.60 -21.18 26.50
N GLY A 236 1.02 -21.68 27.67
CA GLY A 236 0.40 -22.83 28.33
C GLY A 236 0.87 -24.20 27.83
N PRO A 237 1.94 -24.78 28.41
CA PRO A 237 2.35 -26.16 28.14
C PRO A 237 1.22 -27.16 28.39
N GLY A 238 1.00 -28.07 27.44
CA GLY A 238 -0.15 -28.98 27.40
C GLY A 238 -1.34 -28.46 26.58
N ASN A 239 -1.35 -27.20 26.13
CA ASN A 239 -2.31 -26.74 25.13
C ASN A 239 -2.08 -27.46 23.79
N VAL A 240 -3.17 -27.69 23.06
CA VAL A 240 -3.21 -28.42 21.79
C VAL A 240 -2.95 -27.45 20.65
N VAL A 241 -2.07 -27.87 19.73
CA VAL A 241 -1.79 -27.16 18.48
C VAL A 241 -2.67 -27.75 17.39
N VAL A 242 -3.56 -26.94 16.83
CA VAL A 242 -4.55 -27.32 15.82
C VAL A 242 -4.26 -26.57 14.52
N LEU A 243 -4.18 -27.29 13.41
CA LEU A 243 -4.18 -26.69 12.07
C LEU A 243 -5.62 -26.63 11.57
N MET A 244 -6.06 -25.46 11.11
CA MET A 244 -7.41 -25.21 10.57
C MET A 244 -7.32 -24.62 9.16
N GLY A 245 -8.27 -24.97 8.27
CA GLY A 245 -8.35 -24.44 6.91
C GLY A 245 -8.26 -25.49 5.80
N ALA A 246 -7.51 -25.17 4.73
CA ALA A 246 -7.30 -26.03 3.57
C ALA A 246 -6.30 -27.17 3.83
N ARG A 247 -6.22 -28.10 2.87
CA ARG A 247 -5.30 -29.25 2.90
C ARG A 247 -3.96 -28.92 2.25
N THR A 248 -2.88 -29.15 2.98
CA THR A 248 -1.48 -28.90 2.60
C THR A 248 -1.09 -29.68 1.34
N GLY A 249 -0.57 -28.99 0.32
CA GLY A 249 -0.10 -29.53 -0.95
C GLY A 249 1.27 -28.95 -1.34
N ARG A 250 1.78 -29.30 -2.53
CA ARG A 250 3.10 -28.85 -3.05
C ARG A 250 3.13 -27.39 -3.55
N ASP A 251 2.37 -26.51 -2.91
CA ASP A 251 2.19 -25.12 -3.34
C ASP A 251 3.32 -24.23 -2.78
N GLY A 252 3.89 -23.34 -3.61
CA GLY A 252 4.86 -22.31 -3.18
C GLY A 252 6.17 -22.81 -2.56
N ILE A 253 6.50 -24.10 -2.62
CA ILE A 253 7.73 -24.63 -1.97
C ILE A 253 8.97 -23.95 -2.59
N GLY A 254 9.66 -23.12 -1.79
CA GLY A 254 10.80 -22.30 -2.21
C GLY A 254 10.45 -20.90 -2.73
N GLY A 255 9.18 -20.49 -2.69
CA GLY A 255 8.71 -19.16 -3.09
C GLY A 255 9.45 -18.05 -2.34
N VAL A 256 9.33 -18.07 -1.01
CA VAL A 256 10.01 -17.10 -0.12
C VAL A 256 11.54 -17.08 -0.27
N SER A 257 12.21 -18.24 -0.32
CA SER A 257 13.67 -18.31 -0.27
C SER A 257 14.39 -18.25 -1.62
N VAL A 258 13.73 -18.61 -2.73
CA VAL A 258 14.34 -18.70 -4.07
C VAL A 258 13.65 -17.82 -5.13
N LEU A 259 12.38 -17.43 -4.95
CA LEU A 259 11.68 -16.52 -5.87
C LEU A 259 11.70 -15.06 -5.36
N ALA A 260 11.28 -14.83 -4.11
CA ALA A 260 11.19 -13.49 -3.52
C ALA A 260 12.54 -12.94 -2.99
N SER A 261 13.54 -13.80 -2.82
CA SER A 261 14.88 -13.42 -2.33
C SER A 261 15.96 -13.41 -3.43
N ALA A 262 15.57 -13.37 -4.71
CA ALA A 262 16.47 -13.41 -5.86
C ALA A 262 16.03 -12.47 -7.00
N THR A 263 16.97 -12.11 -7.88
CA THR A 263 16.73 -11.23 -9.04
C THR A 263 16.30 -12.03 -10.28
N PHE A 264 15.45 -11.46 -11.13
CA PHE A 264 15.00 -12.15 -12.35
C PHE A 264 16.09 -12.27 -13.43
N ASP A 265 16.02 -13.39 -14.17
CA ASP A 265 16.85 -13.74 -15.32
C ASP A 265 16.00 -13.96 -16.60
N GLU A 266 16.65 -14.05 -17.77
CA GLU A 266 15.98 -14.28 -19.07
C GLU A 266 15.26 -15.64 -19.19
N GLY A 267 15.35 -16.53 -18.18
CA GLY A 267 14.71 -17.85 -18.16
C GLY A 267 13.55 -17.98 -17.17
N SER A 268 13.26 -16.95 -16.37
CA SER A 268 12.46 -17.04 -15.15
C SER A 268 10.99 -17.43 -15.37
N GLU A 269 10.45 -17.25 -16.59
CA GLU A 269 9.13 -17.75 -17.00
C GLU A 269 8.92 -19.27 -16.81
N GLN A 270 10.00 -20.05 -16.72
CA GLN A 270 9.91 -21.51 -16.59
C GLN A 270 9.47 -21.97 -15.19
N ARG A 271 9.40 -21.05 -14.21
CA ARG A 271 9.09 -21.37 -12.79
C ARG A 271 7.59 -21.46 -12.46
N ARG A 272 6.70 -21.26 -13.45
CA ARG A 272 5.23 -21.30 -13.31
C ARG A 272 4.64 -22.45 -12.46
N PRO A 273 5.15 -23.70 -12.47
CA PRO A 273 4.56 -24.79 -11.68
C PRO A 273 4.62 -24.64 -10.15
N SER A 274 5.33 -23.62 -9.64
CA SER A 274 5.47 -23.36 -8.20
C SER A 274 4.50 -22.33 -7.64
N VAL A 275 3.74 -21.61 -8.49
CA VAL A 275 2.86 -20.53 -8.03
C VAL A 275 1.66 -21.10 -7.27
N GLN A 276 1.37 -20.47 -6.12
CA GLN A 276 0.26 -20.81 -5.24
C GLN A 276 -1.08 -20.62 -5.98
N VAL A 277 -2.15 -21.30 -5.52
CA VAL A 277 -3.53 -21.08 -6.00
C VAL A 277 -4.42 -20.88 -4.79
N GLY A 278 -5.21 -19.81 -4.80
CA GLY A 278 -6.12 -19.47 -3.71
C GLY A 278 -7.57 -19.94 -3.92
N ASP A 279 -8.25 -20.29 -2.82
CA ASP A 279 -9.68 -20.61 -2.74
C ASP A 279 -10.40 -19.58 -1.84
N PRO A 280 -10.89 -18.45 -2.39
CA PRO A 280 -11.57 -17.42 -1.60
C PRO A 280 -12.89 -17.92 -0.97
N PHE A 281 -13.45 -19.04 -1.42
CA PHE A 281 -14.63 -19.64 -0.79
C PHE A 281 -14.25 -20.38 0.50
N MET A 282 -13.10 -21.07 0.51
CA MET A 282 -12.53 -21.63 1.74
C MET A 282 -12.11 -20.53 2.72
N GLU A 283 -11.44 -19.47 2.24
CA GLU A 283 -11.06 -18.32 3.06
C GLU A 283 -12.29 -17.64 3.70
N LYS A 284 -13.39 -17.51 2.94
CA LYS A 284 -14.64 -16.96 3.49
C LYS A 284 -15.22 -17.82 4.62
N LEU A 285 -15.18 -19.14 4.51
CA LEU A 285 -15.61 -20.05 5.59
C LEU A 285 -14.64 -20.00 6.79
N LEU A 286 -13.34 -19.85 6.53
CA LEU A 286 -12.29 -19.71 7.54
C LEU A 286 -12.46 -18.42 8.36
N ILE A 287 -12.78 -17.30 7.73
CA ILE A 287 -13.09 -16.02 8.39
C ILE A 287 -14.26 -16.17 9.38
N GLU A 288 -15.40 -16.69 8.93
CA GLU A 288 -16.59 -16.81 9.80
C GLU A 288 -16.37 -17.84 10.94
N ALA A 289 -15.60 -18.91 10.68
CA ALA A 289 -15.19 -19.85 11.71
C ALA A 289 -14.29 -19.21 12.76
N CYS A 290 -13.21 -18.52 12.37
CA CYS A 290 -12.31 -17.81 13.29
C CYS A 290 -13.06 -16.78 14.15
N LEU A 291 -13.95 -15.98 13.54
CA LEU A 291 -14.70 -14.97 14.28
C LEU A 291 -15.64 -15.58 15.33
N GLU A 292 -16.31 -16.70 15.04
CA GLU A 292 -17.09 -17.44 16.04
C GLU A 292 -16.22 -18.09 17.13
N LEU A 293 -15.00 -18.52 16.80
CA LEU A 293 -14.04 -18.99 17.81
C LEU A 293 -13.63 -17.86 18.77
N TYR A 294 -13.49 -16.62 18.28
CA TYR A 294 -13.19 -15.46 19.12
C TYR A 294 -14.41 -15.03 19.96
N ASP A 295 -15.60 -14.97 19.37
CA ASP A 295 -16.87 -14.66 20.07
C ASP A 295 -17.17 -15.64 21.23
N ALA A 296 -16.70 -16.89 21.11
CA ALA A 296 -16.84 -17.92 22.14
C ALA A 296 -15.57 -18.10 23.02
N GLU A 297 -14.59 -17.19 22.94
CA GLU A 297 -13.31 -17.22 23.66
C GLU A 297 -12.54 -18.57 23.55
N LEU A 298 -12.67 -19.30 22.45
CA LEU A 298 -12.23 -20.71 22.37
C LEU A 298 -10.72 -20.90 22.16
N VAL A 299 -9.99 -19.84 21.82
CA VAL A 299 -8.59 -19.85 21.39
C VAL A 299 -7.71 -19.18 22.46
N VAL A 300 -6.44 -19.63 22.57
CA VAL A 300 -5.41 -19.06 23.47
C VAL A 300 -4.44 -18.17 22.68
N GLY A 301 -4.12 -18.59 21.46
CA GLY A 301 -3.39 -17.79 20.47
C GLY A 301 -3.61 -18.33 19.06
N ILE A 302 -3.45 -17.46 18.05
CA ILE A 302 -3.62 -17.79 16.64
C ILE A 302 -2.49 -17.18 15.81
N GLN A 303 -2.08 -17.90 14.75
CA GLN A 303 -1.21 -17.40 13.70
C GLN A 303 -1.78 -17.80 12.34
N ASP A 304 -1.56 -16.99 11.31
CA ASP A 304 -1.84 -17.36 9.92
C ASP A 304 -0.80 -18.37 9.38
N LEU A 305 -1.01 -18.85 8.15
CA LEU A 305 0.01 -19.52 7.35
C LEU A 305 0.16 -18.82 6.00
N GLY A 306 0.84 -17.67 5.98
CA GLY A 306 1.38 -17.02 4.78
C GLY A 306 2.65 -17.72 4.25
N GLY A 307 3.65 -16.90 3.87
CA GLY A 307 4.96 -17.37 3.43
C GLY A 307 5.63 -18.30 4.45
N ALA A 308 6.41 -19.28 3.98
CA ALA A 308 6.97 -20.38 4.80
C ALA A 308 5.95 -21.33 5.47
N GLY A 309 4.64 -21.03 5.45
CA GLY A 309 3.57 -21.89 5.95
C GLY A 309 3.78 -22.41 7.37
N LEU A 310 3.75 -23.74 7.54
CA LEU A 310 3.92 -24.40 8.85
C LEU A 310 5.28 -24.09 9.51
N THR A 311 6.33 -23.79 8.73
CA THR A 311 7.64 -23.43 9.28
C THR A 311 7.56 -22.14 10.09
N CYS A 312 7.02 -21.07 9.51
CA CYS A 312 6.85 -19.80 10.22
C CYS A 312 5.89 -19.96 11.40
N ALA A 313 4.67 -20.45 11.12
CA ALA A 313 3.60 -20.49 12.10
C ALA A 313 3.95 -21.32 13.35
N LEU A 314 4.60 -22.47 13.22
CA LEU A 314 5.03 -23.26 14.39
C LEU A 314 6.19 -22.61 15.17
N THR A 315 7.03 -21.84 14.48
CA THR A 315 8.28 -21.31 15.04
C THR A 315 8.06 -19.99 15.77
N GLU A 316 7.41 -19.00 15.14
CA GLU A 316 7.16 -17.69 15.76
C GLU A 316 6.30 -17.83 17.02
N THR A 317 5.17 -18.54 16.89
CA THR A 317 4.21 -18.82 17.96
C THR A 317 4.88 -19.48 19.17
N ALA A 318 5.86 -20.37 18.96
CA ALA A 318 6.64 -21.00 20.03
C ALA A 318 7.73 -20.08 20.60
N ALA A 319 8.42 -19.31 19.74
CA ALA A 319 9.52 -18.43 20.12
C ALA A 319 9.04 -17.25 20.98
N SER A 320 7.94 -16.58 20.61
CA SER A 320 7.37 -15.44 21.35
C SER A 320 7.04 -15.79 22.81
N ALA A 321 6.47 -16.99 23.03
CA ALA A 321 6.14 -17.50 24.36
C ALA A 321 7.33 -18.15 25.10
N GLY A 322 8.50 -18.28 24.45
CA GLY A 322 9.67 -19.00 24.96
C GLY A 322 9.46 -20.53 25.13
N THR A 323 8.35 -21.06 24.62
CA THR A 323 7.92 -22.45 24.77
C THR A 323 8.56 -23.35 23.70
N GLY A 324 8.15 -24.61 23.67
CA GLY A 324 8.42 -25.52 22.57
C GLY A 324 7.13 -26.08 22.02
N MET A 325 7.22 -26.92 20.98
CA MET A 325 6.08 -27.69 20.49
C MET A 325 6.52 -29.09 20.11
N ARG A 326 5.65 -30.08 20.33
CA ARG A 326 5.75 -31.40 19.72
C ARG A 326 4.70 -31.50 18.61
N VAL A 327 5.13 -31.86 17.41
CA VAL A 327 4.26 -31.88 16.22
C VAL A 327 4.38 -33.22 15.48
N TRP A 328 3.24 -33.73 15.02
CA TRP A 328 3.07 -35.01 14.35
C TRP A 328 2.66 -34.78 12.89
N LEU A 329 3.62 -34.85 11.95
CA LEU A 329 3.35 -34.55 10.54
C LEU A 329 2.36 -35.54 9.90
N GLU A 330 2.28 -36.78 10.39
CA GLU A 330 1.26 -37.75 9.94
C GLU A 330 -0.19 -37.36 10.29
N ARG A 331 -0.40 -36.26 11.04
CA ARG A 331 -1.71 -35.67 11.31
C ARG A 331 -2.02 -34.45 10.44
N VAL A 332 -1.06 -33.89 9.70
CA VAL A 332 -1.30 -32.74 8.82
C VAL A 332 -2.20 -33.20 7.66
N PRO A 333 -3.37 -32.56 7.41
CA PRO A 333 -4.24 -32.94 6.31
C PRO A 333 -3.59 -32.66 4.95
N LEU A 334 -3.14 -33.70 4.25
CA LEU A 334 -2.47 -33.58 2.95
C LEU A 334 -3.44 -33.64 1.76
N ARG A 335 -3.14 -32.88 0.71
CA ARG A 335 -3.69 -33.03 -0.64
C ARG A 335 -3.01 -34.18 -1.39
N GLU A 336 -1.72 -34.40 -1.11
CA GLU A 336 -0.88 -35.44 -1.72
C GLU A 336 -0.24 -36.34 -0.65
N PRO A 337 -0.63 -37.63 -0.54
CA PRO A 337 -0.08 -38.56 0.47
C PRO A 337 1.42 -38.89 0.32
N SER A 338 2.05 -38.41 -0.74
CA SER A 338 3.46 -38.60 -1.09
C SER A 338 4.31 -37.35 -0.86
N MET A 339 3.90 -36.43 0.03
CA MET A 339 4.76 -35.35 0.50
C MET A 339 5.71 -35.86 1.60
N GLU A 340 6.97 -35.45 1.51
CA GLU A 340 8.02 -35.70 2.50
C GLU A 340 8.09 -34.56 3.54
N PRO A 341 8.72 -34.77 4.73
CA PRO A 341 8.63 -33.84 5.86
C PRO A 341 9.00 -32.39 5.56
N HIS A 342 10.04 -32.16 4.76
CA HIS A 342 10.47 -30.82 4.38
C HIS A 342 9.44 -30.10 3.49
N GLU A 343 8.74 -30.85 2.64
CA GLU A 343 7.71 -30.33 1.72
C GLU A 343 6.42 -29.97 2.47
N ILE A 344 6.07 -30.74 3.51
CA ILE A 344 4.92 -30.45 4.39
C ILE A 344 5.19 -29.18 5.21
N LEU A 345 6.43 -28.99 5.68
CA LEU A 345 6.84 -27.84 6.49
C LEU A 345 7.03 -26.56 5.66
N ALA A 346 7.53 -26.67 4.43
CA ALA A 346 7.78 -25.54 3.50
C ALA A 346 6.59 -25.21 2.58
N SER A 347 5.47 -25.91 2.71
CA SER A 347 4.28 -25.70 1.87
C SER A 347 3.57 -24.39 2.19
N GLU A 348 3.42 -23.55 1.18
CA GLU A 348 2.74 -22.24 1.21
C GLU A 348 1.29 -22.35 0.68
N SER A 349 0.64 -23.52 0.83
CA SER A 349 -0.79 -23.68 0.55
C SER A 349 -1.62 -22.63 1.29
N GLN A 350 -2.57 -22.03 0.60
CA GLN A 350 -3.35 -20.90 1.10
C GLN A 350 -4.45 -21.33 2.08
N GLU A 351 -5.23 -20.38 2.59
CA GLU A 351 -6.40 -20.59 3.45
C GLU A 351 -6.15 -21.50 4.67
N ARG A 352 -5.11 -21.21 5.46
CA ARG A 352 -4.79 -21.98 6.69
C ARG A 352 -4.45 -21.05 7.87
N MET A 353 -4.87 -21.47 9.07
CA MET A 353 -4.52 -20.86 10.36
C MET A 353 -4.00 -21.93 11.34
N LEU A 354 -3.06 -21.53 12.21
CA LEU A 354 -2.59 -22.30 13.36
C LEU A 354 -3.28 -21.79 14.63
N LEU A 355 -3.92 -22.68 15.38
CA LEU A 355 -4.60 -22.36 16.64
C LEU A 355 -3.89 -23.05 17.83
N VAL A 356 -3.77 -22.33 18.94
CA VAL A 356 -3.39 -22.88 20.25
C VAL A 356 -4.64 -22.89 21.13
N VAL A 357 -5.02 -24.08 21.62
CA VAL A 357 -6.34 -24.34 22.23
C VAL A 357 -6.17 -25.14 23.54
N THR A 358 -6.92 -24.83 24.60
CA THR A 358 -6.85 -25.66 25.82
C THR A 358 -7.51 -27.03 25.61
N PRO A 359 -7.05 -28.11 26.26
CA PRO A 359 -7.59 -29.46 26.04
C PRO A 359 -9.11 -29.59 26.26
N GLU A 360 -9.68 -28.76 27.14
CA GLU A 360 -11.11 -28.70 27.44
C GLU A 360 -11.93 -28.03 26.33
N LYS A 361 -11.30 -27.09 25.59
CA LYS A 361 -11.94 -26.29 24.52
C LYS A 361 -11.82 -26.95 23.14
N LEU A 362 -10.90 -27.90 22.95
CA LEU A 362 -10.65 -28.58 21.66
C LEU A 362 -11.93 -29.12 20.99
N GLU A 363 -12.77 -29.82 21.74
CA GLU A 363 -14.02 -30.42 21.24
C GLU A 363 -15.04 -29.37 20.75
N ALA A 364 -14.99 -28.14 21.29
CA ALA A 364 -15.81 -27.02 20.81
C ALA A 364 -15.21 -26.43 19.53
N VAL A 365 -13.88 -26.22 19.47
CA VAL A 365 -13.18 -25.72 18.28
C VAL A 365 -13.43 -26.62 17.07
N LEU A 366 -13.29 -27.94 17.23
CA LEU A 366 -13.51 -28.91 16.15
C LEU A 366 -14.97 -28.88 15.64
N LYS A 367 -15.95 -28.64 16.52
CA LYS A 367 -17.37 -28.51 16.15
C LYS A 367 -17.68 -27.19 15.45
N THR A 368 -17.02 -26.09 15.82
CA THR A 368 -17.14 -24.83 15.09
C THR A 368 -16.58 -24.97 13.67
N ALA A 369 -15.42 -25.63 13.52
CA ALA A 369 -14.87 -25.94 12.19
C ALA A 369 -15.80 -26.85 11.37
N GLU A 370 -16.33 -27.93 11.95
CA GLU A 370 -17.31 -28.82 11.31
C GLU A 370 -18.59 -28.08 10.87
N LYS A 371 -19.12 -27.19 11.72
CA LYS A 371 -20.29 -26.34 11.43
C LYS A 371 -20.09 -25.49 10.16
N TRP A 372 -18.90 -24.93 9.97
CA TRP A 372 -18.55 -24.11 8.81
C TRP A 372 -17.98 -24.91 7.63
N GLY A 373 -17.82 -26.24 7.75
CA GLY A 373 -17.26 -27.10 6.71
C GLY A 373 -15.74 -26.98 6.53
N VAL A 374 -15.06 -26.34 7.48
CA VAL A 374 -13.60 -26.12 7.49
C VAL A 374 -12.90 -27.32 8.12
N TRP A 375 -11.74 -27.75 7.60
CA TRP A 375 -10.97 -28.81 8.26
C TRP A 375 -10.29 -28.24 9.51
N ALA A 376 -10.33 -28.96 10.62
CA ALA A 376 -9.49 -28.69 11.79
C ALA A 376 -8.89 -30.00 12.30
N THR A 377 -7.61 -30.01 12.69
CA THR A 377 -6.92 -31.22 13.17
C THR A 377 -5.84 -30.92 14.20
N ALA A 378 -5.85 -31.66 15.32
CA ALA A 378 -4.86 -31.56 16.39
C ALA A 378 -3.50 -32.17 15.98
N ILE A 379 -2.66 -31.35 15.36
CA ILE A 379 -1.34 -31.72 14.83
C ILE A 379 -0.22 -31.73 15.87
N GLY A 380 -0.41 -31.12 17.05
CA GLY A 380 0.66 -30.99 18.05
C GLY A 380 0.21 -30.63 19.46
N GLU A 381 1.20 -30.41 20.33
CA GLU A 381 1.04 -29.95 21.72
C GLU A 381 2.14 -28.92 22.06
N VAL A 382 1.80 -27.89 22.83
CA VAL A 382 2.75 -26.94 23.41
C VAL A 382 3.54 -27.64 24.51
N THR A 383 4.86 -27.54 24.48
CA THR A 383 5.76 -28.15 25.47
C THR A 383 6.47 -27.10 26.31
N ALA A 384 6.79 -27.45 27.55
CA ALA A 384 7.40 -26.53 28.51
C ALA A 384 8.85 -26.17 28.14
N PRO A 385 9.34 -24.99 28.55
CA PRO A 385 10.77 -24.70 28.62
C PRO A 385 11.52 -25.77 29.44
N ALA A 386 12.83 -25.88 29.23
CA ALA A 386 13.65 -26.84 29.95
C ALA A 386 13.72 -26.48 31.46
N PRO A 387 13.79 -27.46 32.37
CA PRO A 387 13.89 -27.21 33.82
C PRO A 387 15.14 -26.44 34.27
N ASP A 388 16.12 -26.25 33.38
CA ASP A 388 17.32 -25.44 33.59
C ASP A 388 17.19 -23.98 33.07
N GLY A 389 15.99 -23.58 32.66
CA GLY A 389 15.67 -22.22 32.23
C GLY A 389 15.94 -21.93 30.76
N ARG A 390 16.40 -22.90 29.96
CA ARG A 390 16.49 -22.76 28.50
C ARG A 390 15.09 -22.77 27.87
N PRO A 391 14.88 -22.07 26.74
CA PRO A 391 13.63 -22.14 25.97
C PRO A 391 13.23 -23.57 25.63
N GLY A 392 11.95 -23.76 25.31
CA GLY A 392 11.47 -25.04 24.79
C GLY A 392 12.07 -25.37 23.41
N ARG A 393 11.73 -26.55 22.89
CA ARG A 393 12.24 -27.03 21.59
C ARG A 393 11.09 -27.37 20.65
N LEU A 394 11.28 -27.09 19.37
CA LEU A 394 10.39 -27.51 18.31
C LEU A 394 10.85 -28.92 17.86
N VAL A 395 10.03 -29.91 18.21
CA VAL A 395 10.29 -31.34 18.09
C VAL A 395 9.25 -31.94 17.14
N ILE A 396 9.63 -32.13 15.88
CA ILE A 396 8.70 -32.58 14.84
C ILE A 396 9.02 -34.01 14.44
N THR A 397 7.98 -34.85 14.44
CA THR A 397 8.05 -36.26 14.08
C THR A 397 7.25 -36.59 12.83
N TRP A 398 7.71 -37.60 12.09
CA TRP A 398 7.03 -38.20 10.94
C TRP A 398 7.15 -39.72 11.04
N ARG A 399 6.03 -40.43 11.17
CA ARG A 399 5.99 -41.92 11.20
C ARG A 399 6.95 -42.50 12.25
N ASP A 400 6.82 -42.02 13.48
CA ASP A 400 7.68 -42.32 14.65
C ASP A 400 9.18 -41.94 14.51
N GLN A 401 9.59 -41.26 13.44
CA GLN A 401 10.95 -40.74 13.26
C GLN A 401 11.05 -39.27 13.66
N LEU A 402 12.12 -38.89 14.37
CA LEU A 402 12.43 -37.50 14.71
C LEU A 402 13.14 -36.82 13.52
N VAL A 403 12.48 -35.83 12.91
CA VAL A 403 12.92 -35.15 11.68
C VAL A 403 13.33 -33.70 11.91
N VAL A 404 12.86 -33.05 12.96
CA VAL A 404 13.29 -31.71 13.41
C VAL A 404 13.45 -31.73 14.93
N ASP A 405 14.58 -31.23 15.42
CA ASP A 405 14.84 -30.96 16.83
C ASP A 405 15.66 -29.67 16.95
N VAL A 406 14.97 -28.53 17.09
CA VAL A 406 15.57 -27.18 17.06
C VAL A 406 15.08 -26.29 18.22
N PRO A 407 15.86 -25.29 18.67
CA PRO A 407 15.32 -24.15 19.41
C PRO A 407 14.43 -23.30 18.46
N PRO A 408 13.22 -22.87 18.85
CA PRO A 408 12.39 -22.00 18.00
C PRO A 408 13.07 -20.65 17.72
N GLY A 409 13.60 -20.02 18.78
CA GLY A 409 14.28 -18.72 18.66
C GLY A 409 15.52 -18.73 17.77
N SER A 410 16.16 -19.89 17.51
CA SER A 410 17.32 -19.89 16.61
C SER A 410 16.96 -19.78 15.13
N LEU A 411 15.69 -19.99 14.78
CA LEU A 411 15.15 -19.73 13.44
C LEU A 411 14.70 -18.26 13.27
N VAL A 412 14.24 -17.59 14.33
CA VAL A 412 13.62 -16.25 14.29
C VAL A 412 14.57 -15.15 14.83
N ASP A 413 15.07 -15.33 16.04
CA ASP A 413 15.86 -14.34 16.78
C ASP A 413 17.34 -14.38 16.38
N ASP A 414 17.90 -15.60 16.26
CA ASP A 414 19.28 -15.80 15.78
C ASP A 414 19.43 -15.59 14.27
N GLY A 415 18.42 -15.09 13.54
CA GLY A 415 18.56 -14.77 12.12
C GLY A 415 19.79 -13.88 11.83
N PRO A 416 20.43 -14.01 10.65
CA PRO A 416 21.49 -13.10 10.24
C PRO A 416 20.97 -11.65 10.19
N VAL A 417 21.83 -10.68 10.54
CA VAL A 417 21.52 -9.25 10.46
C VAL A 417 22.72 -8.54 9.85
N TYR A 418 22.53 -7.93 8.68
CA TYR A 418 23.58 -7.33 7.88
C TYR A 418 23.53 -5.81 7.93
N ALA A 419 24.62 -5.21 8.44
CA ALA A 419 24.95 -3.83 8.11
C ALA A 419 25.54 -3.80 6.68
N ARG A 420 24.65 -3.82 5.68
CA ARG A 420 25.01 -3.78 4.25
C ARG A 420 25.80 -2.49 3.94
N PRO A 421 26.77 -2.51 3.02
CA PRO A 421 27.45 -1.29 2.57
C PRO A 421 26.44 -0.33 1.93
N MET A 422 26.58 0.97 2.22
CA MET A 422 25.77 2.03 1.60
C MET A 422 26.69 3.05 0.91
N ARG A 423 26.27 3.55 -0.26
CA ARG A 423 26.94 4.62 -0.99
C ARG A 423 25.93 5.30 -1.91
N GLU A 424 25.80 6.61 -1.78
CA GLU A 424 25.01 7.47 -2.67
C GLU A 424 25.21 7.11 -4.17
N PRO A 425 24.14 6.99 -4.98
CA PRO A 425 24.25 6.71 -6.42
C PRO A 425 25.08 7.78 -7.14
N ALA A 426 26.10 7.34 -7.89
CA ALA A 426 27.09 8.23 -8.49
C ALA A 426 26.54 9.15 -9.60
N ASP A 427 25.35 8.86 -10.11
CA ASP A 427 24.59 9.63 -11.09
C ASP A 427 23.64 10.66 -10.46
N LEU A 428 23.32 10.56 -9.16
CA LEU A 428 22.30 11.37 -8.48
C LEU A 428 22.56 12.87 -8.64
N ILE A 429 23.82 13.30 -8.53
CA ILE A 429 24.23 14.71 -8.69
C ILE A 429 24.04 15.24 -10.13
N LEU A 430 24.05 14.38 -11.14
CA LEU A 430 23.76 14.75 -12.53
C LEU A 430 22.25 14.76 -12.77
N LEU A 431 21.56 13.74 -12.26
CA LEU A 431 20.10 13.64 -12.33
C LEU A 431 19.43 14.86 -11.68
N GLN A 432 19.87 15.27 -10.49
CA GLN A 432 19.36 16.45 -9.78
C GLN A 432 19.74 17.79 -10.44
N ALA A 433 20.77 17.81 -11.30
CA ALA A 433 21.14 18.99 -12.08
C ALA A 433 20.27 19.18 -13.33
N ASP A 434 19.68 18.11 -13.87
CA ASP A 434 18.92 18.12 -15.12
C ASP A 434 17.45 18.53 -14.91
N ARG A 435 17.25 19.80 -14.58
CA ARG A 435 15.99 20.35 -14.05
C ARG A 435 14.92 20.55 -15.11
N ALA A 436 13.75 19.93 -14.89
CA ALA A 436 12.59 20.08 -15.77
C ALA A 436 12.07 21.53 -15.89
N GLU A 437 12.34 22.40 -14.91
CA GLU A 437 11.99 23.83 -15.02
C GLU A 437 12.69 24.56 -16.18
N THR A 438 13.75 23.96 -16.76
CA THR A 438 14.45 24.49 -17.94
C THR A 438 13.82 24.08 -19.27
N LEU A 439 12.87 23.12 -19.26
CA LEU A 439 12.24 22.60 -20.46
C LEU A 439 11.28 23.61 -21.12
N PRO A 440 11.02 23.51 -22.45
CA PRO A 440 10.13 24.41 -23.17
C PRO A 440 8.67 24.31 -22.69
N ARG A 441 8.21 25.32 -21.95
CA ARG A 441 6.83 25.39 -21.42
C ARG A 441 5.82 25.99 -22.42
N PRO A 442 4.56 25.51 -22.43
CA PRO A 442 3.44 26.20 -23.07
C PRO A 442 3.35 27.67 -22.65
N SER A 443 2.97 28.54 -23.59
CA SER A 443 2.92 29.99 -23.38
C SER A 443 1.86 30.72 -24.23
N THR A 444 0.92 29.97 -24.81
CA THR A 444 -0.25 30.51 -25.51
C THR A 444 -1.54 29.80 -25.07
N PRO A 445 -2.71 30.46 -25.14
CA PRO A 445 -4.04 29.86 -25.09
C PRO A 445 -4.16 28.45 -25.69
N GLU A 446 -3.70 28.27 -26.93
CA GLU A 446 -3.83 27.04 -27.70
C GLU A 446 -2.89 25.95 -27.17
N THR A 447 -1.62 26.28 -26.93
CA THR A 447 -0.61 25.33 -26.43
C THR A 447 -0.91 24.87 -25.00
N LEU A 448 -1.52 25.72 -24.17
CA LEU A 448 -2.06 25.35 -22.86
C LEU A 448 -3.21 24.35 -23.00
N ARG A 449 -4.19 24.63 -23.87
CA ARG A 449 -5.34 23.75 -24.15
C ARG A 449 -4.91 22.36 -24.66
N GLU A 450 -3.97 22.32 -25.58
CA GLU A 450 -3.37 21.08 -26.10
C GLU A 450 -2.63 20.30 -25.00
N THR A 451 -1.97 21.00 -24.08
CA THR A 451 -1.28 20.36 -22.95
C THR A 451 -2.29 19.74 -21.97
N VAL A 452 -3.41 20.40 -21.66
CA VAL A 452 -4.49 19.80 -20.84
C VAL A 452 -4.97 18.49 -21.45
N LEU A 453 -5.33 18.51 -22.75
CA LEU A 453 -5.87 17.33 -23.42
C LEU A 453 -4.85 16.20 -23.59
N ARG A 454 -3.55 16.50 -23.66
CA ARG A 454 -2.48 15.48 -23.63
C ARG A 454 -2.31 14.88 -22.24
N MET A 455 -2.32 15.72 -21.20
CA MET A 455 -2.10 15.31 -19.81
C MET A 455 -3.20 14.36 -19.35
N ILE A 456 -4.48 14.74 -19.42
CA ILE A 456 -5.60 13.89 -18.97
C ILE A 456 -5.77 12.59 -19.79
N ALA A 457 -5.09 12.48 -20.93
CA ALA A 457 -5.06 11.28 -21.74
C ALA A 457 -3.82 10.39 -21.48
N SER A 458 -2.92 10.77 -20.56
CA SER A 458 -1.77 9.94 -20.14
C SER A 458 -2.26 8.71 -19.36
N PRO A 459 -1.56 7.55 -19.41
CA PRO A 459 -1.98 6.37 -18.63
C PRO A 459 -2.05 6.60 -17.11
N ASN A 460 -1.29 7.57 -16.59
CA ASN A 460 -1.24 7.88 -15.17
C ASN A 460 -2.35 8.86 -14.76
N LEU A 461 -2.71 9.81 -15.62
CA LEU A 461 -3.76 10.82 -15.37
C LEU A 461 -5.12 10.51 -16.04
N ALA A 462 -5.24 9.39 -16.75
CA ALA A 462 -6.49 8.94 -17.36
C ALA A 462 -7.37 8.10 -16.41
N ASP A 463 -8.64 8.00 -16.79
CA ASP A 463 -9.70 7.38 -16.00
C ASP A 463 -9.41 5.93 -15.61
N LYS A 464 -9.50 5.63 -14.30
CA LYS A 464 -9.24 4.30 -13.72
C LYS A 464 -10.48 3.40 -13.65
N THR A 465 -11.62 3.76 -14.27
CA THR A 465 -12.85 2.94 -14.23
C THR A 465 -12.64 1.57 -14.85
N TRP A 466 -11.83 1.45 -15.91
CA TRP A 466 -11.50 0.15 -16.54
C TRP A 466 -10.98 -0.89 -15.54
N VAL A 467 -10.17 -0.45 -14.55
CA VAL A 467 -9.70 -1.31 -13.45
C VAL A 467 -10.82 -1.48 -12.42
N THR A 468 -11.33 -0.35 -11.94
CA THR A 468 -12.13 -0.28 -10.70
C THR A 468 -13.61 -0.66 -10.87
N GLU A 469 -14.10 -0.85 -12.10
CA GLU A 469 -15.42 -1.43 -12.37
C GLU A 469 -15.45 -2.96 -12.27
N GLN A 470 -14.28 -3.60 -12.24
CA GLN A 470 -14.13 -5.05 -12.06
C GLN A 470 -14.18 -5.46 -10.56
N TYR A 471 -14.16 -4.47 -9.66
CA TYR A 471 -14.16 -4.65 -8.20
C TYR A 471 -15.54 -4.30 -7.60
N ASP A 472 -15.97 -5.06 -6.60
CA ASP A 472 -17.08 -4.64 -5.75
C ASP A 472 -16.67 -3.46 -4.85
N ARG A 473 -17.62 -2.59 -4.54
CA ARG A 473 -17.47 -1.45 -3.62
C ARG A 473 -18.69 -1.22 -2.71
N TYR A 474 -19.60 -2.19 -2.62
CA TYR A 474 -20.92 -2.05 -1.99
C TYR A 474 -21.28 -3.14 -0.99
N VAL A 475 -20.61 -4.30 -1.01
CA VAL A 475 -20.85 -5.39 -0.03
C VAL A 475 -20.58 -4.88 1.39
N LEU A 476 -21.28 -5.47 2.36
CA LEU A 476 -21.44 -4.98 3.74
C LEU A 476 -22.21 -3.65 3.89
N GLY A 477 -22.48 -2.89 2.81
CA GLY A 477 -23.36 -1.70 2.83
C GLY A 477 -22.82 -0.50 3.63
N ASN A 478 -21.52 -0.52 3.95
CA ASN A 478 -20.87 0.45 4.82
C ASN A 478 -19.88 1.40 4.11
N THR A 479 -19.65 1.22 2.80
CA THR A 479 -18.90 2.16 1.97
C THR A 479 -19.62 3.51 1.86
N VAL A 480 -18.90 4.61 2.07
CA VAL A 480 -19.42 5.98 2.05
C VAL A 480 -18.75 6.82 0.96
N LEU A 481 -17.42 6.71 0.85
CA LEU A 481 -16.61 7.16 -0.28
C LEU A 481 -15.73 5.99 -0.73
N ALA A 482 -15.41 5.98 -2.02
CA ALA A 482 -14.60 4.98 -2.69
C ALA A 482 -14.20 5.54 -4.06
N GLN A 483 -13.25 4.88 -4.72
CA GLN A 483 -12.70 5.26 -6.03
C GLN A 483 -13.76 5.77 -7.03
N PRO A 484 -13.54 6.94 -7.66
CA PRO A 484 -12.31 7.73 -7.72
C PRO A 484 -12.16 8.84 -6.66
N GLU A 485 -12.92 8.86 -5.56
CA GLU A 485 -12.70 9.87 -4.49
C GLU A 485 -11.29 9.71 -3.85
N ASP A 486 -10.70 10.81 -3.36
CA ASP A 486 -9.31 10.91 -2.86
C ASP A 486 -8.94 9.82 -1.83
N SER A 487 -9.91 9.40 -1.01
CA SER A 487 -9.72 8.37 0.01
C SER A 487 -10.98 7.53 0.19
N GLY A 488 -10.79 6.23 0.39
CA GLY A 488 -11.86 5.28 0.70
C GLY A 488 -12.37 5.47 2.12
N VAL A 489 -13.67 5.64 2.30
CA VAL A 489 -14.31 5.86 3.61
C VAL A 489 -15.33 4.77 3.91
N ILE A 490 -15.13 4.08 5.05
CA ILE A 490 -16.00 3.03 5.58
C ILE A 490 -16.62 3.46 6.92
N ARG A 491 -17.94 3.29 7.07
CA ARG A 491 -18.61 3.35 8.37
C ARG A 491 -18.36 2.06 9.14
N ILE A 492 -17.93 2.18 10.40
CA ILE A 492 -17.59 1.03 11.27
C ILE A 492 -18.54 0.85 12.46
N ASP A 493 -19.36 1.87 12.77
CA ASP A 493 -20.53 1.72 13.66
C ASP A 493 -21.76 2.44 13.10
N GLU A 494 -22.88 1.72 12.99
CA GLU A 494 -24.17 2.24 12.55
C GLU A 494 -24.87 3.12 13.60
N ARG A 495 -24.50 3.01 14.88
CA ARG A 495 -25.19 3.70 16.00
C ARG A 495 -24.69 5.12 16.22
N SER A 496 -23.38 5.33 16.16
CA SER A 496 -22.73 6.65 16.26
C SER A 496 -22.53 7.32 14.90
N GLY A 497 -22.40 6.53 13.83
CA GLY A 497 -21.93 7.00 12.53
C GLY A 497 -20.41 6.96 12.36
N LEU A 498 -19.65 6.53 13.39
CA LEU A 498 -18.19 6.45 13.38
C LEU A 498 -17.67 5.71 12.13
N GLY A 499 -16.65 6.27 11.50
CA GLY A 499 -16.00 5.69 10.32
C GLY A 499 -14.49 5.93 10.29
N VAL A 500 -13.87 5.31 9.29
CA VAL A 500 -12.45 5.50 8.96
C VAL A 500 -12.29 5.86 7.49
N ALA A 501 -11.27 6.67 7.23
CA ALA A 501 -10.78 7.04 5.91
C ALA A 501 -9.39 6.41 5.71
N LEU A 502 -9.06 6.03 4.48
CA LEU A 502 -7.81 5.34 4.16
C LEU A 502 -7.29 5.77 2.78
N SER A 503 -6.00 6.10 2.70
CA SER A 503 -5.28 6.39 1.44
C SER A 503 -4.02 5.53 1.34
N VAL A 504 -3.54 5.30 0.13
CA VAL A 504 -2.27 4.60 -0.19
C VAL A 504 -1.59 5.30 -1.35
N ASP A 505 -0.36 5.79 -1.14
CA ASP A 505 0.28 6.73 -2.06
C ASP A 505 1.80 6.43 -2.17
N GLY A 506 2.38 6.54 -3.36
CA GLY A 506 3.81 6.20 -3.55
C GLY A 506 4.40 6.60 -4.90
N ASN A 507 4.68 7.90 -5.12
CA ASN A 507 5.36 8.39 -6.32
C ASN A 507 6.86 7.99 -6.35
N GLY A 508 7.17 6.92 -7.09
CA GLY A 508 8.53 6.41 -7.26
C GLY A 508 9.49 7.34 -8.01
N ARG A 509 9.00 8.28 -8.83
CA ARG A 509 9.86 9.26 -9.53
C ARG A 509 10.43 10.28 -8.56
N TYR A 510 9.60 10.82 -7.65
CA TYR A 510 10.09 11.71 -6.59
C TYR A 510 11.13 11.01 -5.71
N ALA A 511 10.87 9.77 -5.27
CA ALA A 511 11.83 8.98 -4.50
C ALA A 511 13.09 8.60 -5.30
N ARG A 512 13.03 8.54 -6.64
CA ARG A 512 14.21 8.35 -7.50
C ARG A 512 15.09 9.60 -7.61
N LEU A 513 14.51 10.79 -7.53
CA LEU A 513 15.21 12.07 -7.52
C LEU A 513 15.77 12.44 -6.13
N ASP A 514 15.02 12.17 -5.06
CA ASP A 514 15.48 12.26 -3.67
C ASP A 514 14.69 11.22 -2.83
N PRO A 515 15.31 10.13 -2.34
CA PRO A 515 14.59 9.09 -1.60
C PRO A 515 14.07 9.55 -0.24
N TYR A 516 14.73 10.53 0.40
CA TYR A 516 14.28 11.06 1.69
C TYR A 516 13.07 11.97 1.50
N GLN A 517 13.15 12.96 0.60
CA GLN A 517 12.05 13.90 0.34
C GLN A 517 10.89 13.24 -0.41
N GLY A 518 11.15 12.36 -1.37
CA GLY A 518 10.12 11.58 -2.08
C GLY A 518 9.29 10.71 -1.14
N THR A 519 9.90 10.16 -0.08
CA THR A 519 9.13 9.41 0.93
C THR A 519 8.33 10.35 1.86
N LYS A 520 8.83 11.56 2.16
CA LYS A 520 8.05 12.58 2.86
C LYS A 520 6.89 13.13 2.02
N LEU A 521 7.05 13.20 0.70
CA LEU A 521 5.98 13.55 -0.25
C LEU A 521 4.87 12.48 -0.25
N ALA A 522 5.21 11.20 -0.43
CA ALA A 522 4.22 10.11 -0.37
C ALA A 522 3.46 10.06 0.98
N LEU A 523 4.15 10.31 2.10
CA LEU A 523 3.50 10.45 3.41
C LEU A 523 2.56 11.66 3.48
N ALA A 524 2.95 12.80 2.90
CA ALA A 524 2.15 14.01 2.90
C ALA A 524 0.91 13.89 1.99
N GLU A 525 1.06 13.26 0.83
CA GLU A 525 0.01 12.93 -0.13
C GLU A 525 -1.05 12.03 0.53
N ALA A 526 -0.64 10.90 1.11
CA ALA A 526 -1.54 10.01 1.86
C ALA A 526 -2.20 10.69 3.07
N TYR A 527 -1.48 11.58 3.77
CA TYR A 527 -2.05 12.38 4.85
C TYR A 527 -3.12 13.36 4.31
N ARG A 528 -2.86 14.01 3.18
CA ARG A 528 -3.74 15.01 2.54
C ARG A 528 -4.99 14.36 1.96
N ASN A 529 -4.85 13.24 1.25
CA ASN A 529 -5.94 12.46 0.66
C ASN A 529 -6.91 11.93 1.72
N VAL A 530 -6.42 11.52 2.89
CA VAL A 530 -7.27 11.26 4.07
C VAL A 530 -7.93 12.55 4.57
N ALA A 531 -7.16 13.63 4.76
CA ALA A 531 -7.63 14.85 5.39
C ALA A 531 -8.65 15.66 4.58
N VAL A 532 -8.61 15.64 3.24
CA VAL A 532 -9.60 16.33 2.38
C VAL A 532 -11.00 15.76 2.55
N THR A 533 -11.15 14.50 2.97
CA THR A 533 -12.45 13.91 3.31
C THR A 533 -13.06 14.49 4.61
N GLY A 534 -12.32 15.31 5.34
CA GLY A 534 -12.66 15.78 6.69
C GLY A 534 -12.25 14.81 7.81
N ALA A 535 -11.67 13.65 7.47
CA ALA A 535 -11.15 12.71 8.45
C ALA A 535 -9.87 13.24 9.11
N LYS A 536 -9.65 12.91 10.39
CA LYS A 536 -8.38 13.17 11.07
C LYS A 536 -7.41 12.00 10.87
N PRO A 537 -6.25 12.17 10.22
CA PRO A 537 -5.21 11.13 10.18
C PRO A 537 -4.68 10.78 11.57
N ILE A 538 -4.43 9.49 11.82
CA ILE A 538 -3.98 8.98 13.14
C ILE A 538 -2.87 7.92 13.10
N ALA A 539 -2.63 7.25 11.97
CA ALA A 539 -1.72 6.11 11.90
C ALA A 539 -1.21 5.83 10.48
N VAL A 540 -0.06 5.16 10.37
CA VAL A 540 0.63 4.87 9.09
C VAL A 540 0.95 3.37 8.96
N THR A 541 0.79 2.81 7.76
CA THR A 541 1.39 1.55 7.30
C THR A 541 2.25 1.80 6.07
N ASN A 542 3.10 0.86 5.67
CA ASN A 542 3.99 1.04 4.50
C ASN A 542 4.38 -0.28 3.84
N CYS A 543 4.61 -0.24 2.52
CA CYS A 543 5.27 -1.32 1.78
C CYS A 543 6.44 -0.74 0.98
N LEU A 544 7.65 -1.12 1.38
CA LEU A 544 8.89 -0.58 0.83
C LEU A 544 9.39 -1.47 -0.31
N ASN A 545 9.10 -1.09 -1.56
CA ASN A 545 9.52 -1.82 -2.76
C ASN A 545 10.85 -1.27 -3.32
N PHE A 546 11.90 -2.10 -3.30
CA PHE A 546 13.28 -1.75 -3.70
C PHE A 546 13.96 -2.89 -4.49
N GLY A 547 15.07 -2.58 -5.16
CA GLY A 547 15.95 -3.55 -5.82
C GLY A 547 16.75 -4.41 -4.84
N SER A 548 17.91 -4.94 -5.27
CA SER A 548 18.78 -5.75 -4.42
C SER A 548 19.47 -4.92 -3.31
N PRO A 549 19.35 -5.30 -2.02
CA PRO A 549 20.07 -4.66 -0.92
C PRO A 549 21.58 -5.01 -0.89
N GLU A 550 22.05 -5.75 -1.91
CA GLU A 550 23.47 -6.03 -2.12
C GLU A 550 24.15 -4.91 -2.94
N ASP A 551 23.38 -4.10 -3.68
CA ASP A 551 23.90 -2.88 -4.30
C ASP A 551 23.95 -1.72 -3.28
N PRO A 552 25.11 -1.05 -3.08
CA PRO A 552 25.23 0.01 -2.10
C PRO A 552 24.40 1.28 -2.38
N GLY A 553 24.02 1.52 -3.65
CA GLY A 553 23.15 2.62 -4.06
C GLY A 553 21.70 2.35 -3.70
N VAL A 554 21.19 1.16 -4.04
CA VAL A 554 19.84 0.73 -3.64
C VAL A 554 19.70 0.68 -2.12
N MET A 555 20.70 0.15 -1.42
CA MET A 555 20.72 0.08 0.05
C MET A 555 20.73 1.49 0.68
N TRP A 556 21.45 2.44 0.09
CA TRP A 556 21.43 3.84 0.51
C TRP A 556 20.05 4.50 0.28
N GLN A 557 19.43 4.28 -0.89
CA GLN A 557 18.09 4.78 -1.19
C GLN A 557 17.04 4.24 -0.20
N PHE A 558 17.12 2.95 0.14
CA PHE A 558 16.25 2.34 1.16
C PHE A 558 16.45 2.96 2.55
N ALA A 559 17.70 3.14 2.98
CA ALA A 559 18.01 3.72 4.28
C ALA A 559 17.51 5.17 4.41
N GLU A 560 17.65 5.97 3.36
CA GLU A 560 17.15 7.35 3.31
C GLU A 560 15.63 7.43 3.21
N ALA A 561 14.97 6.51 2.50
CA ALA A 561 13.52 6.41 2.46
C ALA A 561 12.92 6.05 3.84
N VAL A 562 13.46 5.02 4.51
CA VAL A 562 13.07 4.66 5.89
C VAL A 562 13.30 5.82 6.85
N ARG A 563 14.42 6.55 6.69
CA ARG A 563 14.70 7.76 7.48
C ARG A 563 13.67 8.86 7.20
N GLY A 564 13.29 9.09 5.94
CA GLY A 564 12.26 10.04 5.51
C GLY A 564 10.89 9.76 6.11
N LEU A 565 10.43 8.51 6.02
CA LEU A 565 9.16 8.09 6.61
C LEU A 565 9.19 8.24 8.15
N ALA A 566 10.26 7.80 8.81
CA ALA A 566 10.37 7.88 10.27
C ALA A 566 10.45 9.33 10.80
N ASP A 567 11.24 10.18 10.15
CA ASP A 567 11.35 11.61 10.50
C ASP A 567 10.01 12.34 10.22
N GLY A 568 9.32 12.01 9.13
CA GLY A 568 8.01 12.59 8.79
C GLY A 568 6.87 12.15 9.71
N CYS A 569 6.83 10.87 10.10
CA CYS A 569 5.84 10.34 11.05
C CYS A 569 5.97 11.01 12.43
N LEU A 570 7.21 11.24 12.89
CA LEU A 570 7.50 11.98 14.13
C LEU A 570 7.07 13.46 14.04
N GLU A 571 7.22 14.10 12.88
CA GLU A 571 6.86 15.51 12.64
C GLU A 571 5.34 15.74 12.57
N LEU A 572 4.60 14.86 11.89
CA LEU A 572 3.13 14.86 11.85
C LEU A 572 2.51 14.40 13.17
N GLY A 573 3.20 13.53 13.93
CA GLY A 573 2.71 12.96 15.19
C GLY A 573 1.87 11.69 15.03
N ILE A 574 1.97 10.98 13.90
CA ILE A 574 1.25 9.73 13.61
C ILE A 574 2.23 8.55 13.48
N PRO A 575 2.06 7.45 14.22
CA PRO A 575 3.04 6.36 14.24
C PRO A 575 2.89 5.40 13.06
N VAL A 576 4.01 4.82 12.63
CA VAL A 576 4.02 3.60 11.81
C VAL A 576 3.60 2.43 12.70
N THR A 577 2.53 1.73 12.32
CA THR A 577 1.93 0.63 13.09
C THR A 577 2.45 -0.73 12.67
N GLY A 578 2.82 -0.87 11.39
CA GLY A 578 3.36 -2.07 10.75
C GLY A 578 3.64 -1.81 9.27
N GLY A 579 4.11 -2.82 8.55
CA GLY A 579 4.42 -2.72 7.12
C GLY A 579 5.21 -3.91 6.59
N ASN A 580 5.65 -3.81 5.34
CA ASN A 580 6.34 -4.85 4.58
C ASN A 580 7.58 -4.30 3.85
N VAL A 581 8.58 -5.15 3.56
CA VAL A 581 9.72 -4.81 2.71
C VAL A 581 9.86 -5.83 1.59
N SER A 582 9.78 -5.33 0.36
CA SER A 582 10.03 -6.10 -0.86
C SER A 582 11.37 -5.67 -1.44
N PHE A 583 12.36 -6.55 -1.35
CA PHE A 583 13.68 -6.39 -1.96
C PHE A 583 13.79 -7.21 -3.26
N TYR A 584 14.92 -7.08 -3.96
CA TYR A 584 15.23 -7.82 -5.19
C TYR A 584 14.26 -7.58 -6.38
N ASN A 585 13.52 -6.46 -6.38
CA ASN A 585 12.74 -6.00 -7.52
C ASN A 585 13.68 -5.43 -8.60
N GLN A 586 14.40 -6.31 -9.30
CA GLN A 586 15.27 -5.97 -10.42
C GLN A 586 15.43 -7.13 -11.41
N THR A 587 15.59 -6.77 -12.69
CA THR A 587 15.89 -7.73 -13.77
C THR A 587 17.33 -7.50 -14.24
N GLY A 588 18.19 -8.51 -14.09
CA GLY A 588 19.63 -8.33 -14.24
C GLY A 588 20.17 -7.20 -13.36
N ALA A 589 20.73 -6.16 -13.98
CA ALA A 589 21.27 -4.98 -13.29
C ALA A 589 20.30 -3.79 -13.19
N ALA A 590 19.10 -3.87 -13.78
CA ALA A 590 18.12 -2.78 -13.80
C ALA A 590 17.12 -2.95 -12.66
N ALA A 591 17.26 -2.12 -11.62
CA ALA A 591 16.31 -2.02 -10.52
C ALA A 591 15.14 -1.07 -10.86
N ILE A 592 13.99 -1.33 -10.22
CA ILE A 592 12.88 -0.38 -10.17
C ILE A 592 13.31 0.96 -9.58
N HIS A 593 12.48 1.99 -9.74
CA HIS A 593 12.57 3.16 -8.88
C HIS A 593 12.28 2.77 -7.41
N PRO A 594 12.96 3.37 -6.42
CA PRO A 594 12.65 3.16 -5.01
C PRO A 594 11.19 3.56 -4.77
N THR A 595 10.34 2.62 -4.38
CA THR A 595 8.88 2.83 -4.32
C THR A 595 8.35 2.53 -2.92
N PRO A 596 8.52 3.46 -1.98
CA PRO A 596 7.92 3.39 -0.66
C PRO A 596 6.43 3.77 -0.76
N VAL A 597 5.55 2.78 -0.82
CA VAL A 597 4.09 3.01 -0.75
C VAL A 597 3.73 3.24 0.71
N VAL A 598 3.09 4.37 1.01
CA VAL A 598 2.69 4.79 2.35
C VAL A 598 1.17 4.77 2.44
N GLY A 599 0.62 4.03 3.40
CA GLY A 599 -0.82 4.00 3.67
C GLY A 599 -1.16 4.76 4.94
N VAL A 600 -2.12 5.68 4.91
CA VAL A 600 -2.50 6.51 6.08
C VAL A 600 -3.96 6.25 6.45
N LEU A 601 -4.19 5.96 7.73
CA LEU A 601 -5.53 5.76 8.33
C LEU A 601 -5.96 7.03 9.06
N GLY A 602 -7.20 7.48 8.81
CA GLY A 602 -7.88 8.53 9.56
C GLY A 602 -9.25 8.12 10.11
N VAL A 603 -9.82 8.95 10.98
CA VAL A 603 -11.12 8.72 11.65
C VAL A 603 -12.09 9.87 11.40
N LEU A 604 -13.36 9.54 11.23
CA LEU A 604 -14.52 10.44 11.19
C LEU A 604 -15.46 10.08 12.33
N ASP A 605 -15.76 11.03 13.23
CA ASP A 605 -16.70 10.82 14.35
C ASP A 605 -18.12 10.47 13.86
N ASP A 606 -18.52 11.02 12.71
CA ASP A 606 -19.72 10.66 11.95
C ASP A 606 -19.42 10.77 10.44
N VAL A 607 -19.53 9.65 9.72
CA VAL A 607 -19.32 9.61 8.27
C VAL A 607 -20.24 10.52 7.49
N ALA A 608 -21.41 10.93 8.02
CA ALA A 608 -22.30 11.86 7.31
C ALA A 608 -21.65 13.23 7.05
N GLN A 609 -20.59 13.58 7.80
CA GLN A 609 -19.82 14.81 7.66
C GLN A 609 -18.70 14.71 6.60
N ARG A 610 -18.50 13.55 5.95
CA ARG A 610 -17.47 13.36 4.92
C ARG A 610 -17.58 14.40 3.80
N VAL A 611 -16.44 14.88 3.33
CA VAL A 611 -16.33 15.77 2.17
C VAL A 611 -15.91 14.93 0.94
N PRO A 612 -16.62 15.04 -0.19
CA PRO A 612 -16.26 14.38 -1.45
C PRO A 612 -15.31 15.25 -2.30
N MET A 613 -14.69 14.68 -3.34
CA MET A 613 -13.90 15.40 -4.34
C MET A 613 -14.80 16.31 -5.21
N GLY A 614 -15.94 15.75 -5.63
CA GLY A 614 -16.68 16.23 -6.80
C GLY A 614 -17.62 17.39 -6.50
N PHE A 615 -17.62 18.41 -7.36
CA PHE A 615 -18.41 19.63 -7.19
C PHE A 615 -19.91 19.34 -7.10
N GLU A 616 -20.57 19.90 -6.07
CA GLU A 616 -21.99 19.66 -5.79
C GLU A 616 -22.90 20.44 -6.77
N PRO A 617 -23.77 19.79 -7.58
CA PRO A 617 -24.69 20.48 -8.46
C PRO A 617 -25.73 21.29 -7.66
N ARG A 618 -25.64 22.63 -7.75
CA ARG A 618 -26.51 23.51 -6.96
C ARG A 618 -27.90 23.71 -7.59
N PRO A 619 -29.00 23.60 -6.82
CA PRO A 619 -30.35 23.93 -7.29
C PRO A 619 -30.48 25.39 -7.76
N GLY A 620 -31.44 25.64 -8.65
CA GLY A 620 -31.85 27.00 -9.03
C GLY A 620 -30.85 27.80 -9.89
N GLY A 621 -29.73 27.20 -10.29
CA GLY A 621 -28.67 27.89 -11.02
C GLY A 621 -27.73 28.70 -10.11
N ASP A 622 -27.66 28.33 -8.82
CA ASP A 622 -26.63 28.86 -7.93
C ASP A 622 -25.26 28.21 -8.20
N HIS A 623 -24.21 28.68 -7.53
CA HIS A 623 -22.83 28.19 -7.66
C HIS A 623 -22.12 28.18 -6.31
N ASP A 624 -21.02 27.45 -6.23
CA ASP A 624 -20.06 27.53 -5.13
C ASP A 624 -18.85 28.36 -5.52
N GLN A 625 -18.18 28.93 -4.52
CA GLN A 625 -16.93 29.67 -4.70
C GLN A 625 -15.74 28.71 -4.63
N LEU A 626 -14.82 28.82 -5.57
CA LEU A 626 -13.63 27.97 -5.67
C LEU A 626 -12.42 28.68 -5.06
N PHE A 627 -11.81 28.02 -4.10
CA PHE A 627 -10.59 28.45 -3.43
C PHE A 627 -9.48 27.42 -3.68
N LEU A 628 -8.27 27.91 -3.94
CA LEU A 628 -7.05 27.10 -3.86
C LEU A 628 -6.41 27.36 -2.50
N LEU A 629 -6.19 26.31 -1.71
CA LEU A 629 -5.36 26.35 -0.51
C LEU A 629 -3.90 26.05 -0.85
N GLY A 630 -2.97 26.60 -0.07
CA GLY A 630 -1.52 26.42 -0.26
C GLY A 630 -0.89 27.44 -1.21
N GLU A 631 0.36 27.20 -1.61
CA GLU A 631 1.14 28.09 -2.48
C GLU A 631 1.69 27.29 -3.68
N THR A 632 1.51 27.79 -4.91
CA THR A 632 2.09 27.17 -6.11
C THR A 632 3.48 27.75 -6.39
N HIS A 633 4.48 26.90 -6.60
CA HIS A 633 5.85 27.29 -6.92
C HIS A 633 6.22 26.90 -8.36
N VAL A 634 7.49 27.08 -8.76
CA VAL A 634 7.98 26.61 -10.06
C VAL A 634 8.66 25.27 -9.86
N GLU A 635 7.85 24.26 -9.53
CA GLU A 635 8.29 22.89 -9.25
C GLU A 635 7.69 21.96 -10.31
N LEU A 636 8.56 21.43 -11.19
CA LEU A 636 8.17 20.65 -12.38
C LEU A 636 9.02 19.38 -12.54
N SER A 637 10.07 19.23 -11.73
CA SER A 637 11.03 18.13 -11.80
C SER A 637 10.46 16.85 -11.20
N GLY A 638 10.45 15.78 -12.01
CA GLY A 638 9.79 14.51 -11.70
C GLY A 638 8.32 14.41 -12.10
N SER A 639 7.72 15.51 -12.59
CA SER A 639 6.28 15.62 -12.83
C SER A 639 5.72 14.77 -13.96
N GLU A 640 4.41 14.51 -13.92
CA GLU A 640 3.70 13.93 -15.07
C GLU A 640 3.81 14.82 -16.30
N TRP A 641 3.88 16.15 -16.18
CA TRP A 641 4.13 17.00 -17.35
C TRP A 641 5.52 16.78 -17.97
N ALA A 642 6.56 16.71 -17.14
CA ALA A 642 7.92 16.46 -17.59
C ALA A 642 8.02 15.08 -18.28
N TRP A 643 7.33 14.07 -17.75
CA TRP A 643 7.24 12.76 -18.36
C TRP A 643 6.43 12.76 -19.66
N VAL A 644 5.16 13.18 -19.63
CA VAL A 644 4.19 13.06 -20.74
C VAL A 644 4.51 13.98 -21.93
N THR A 645 5.24 15.08 -21.72
CA THR A 645 5.61 16.00 -22.81
C THR A 645 7.08 15.90 -23.25
N HIS A 646 7.98 15.38 -22.40
CA HIS A 646 9.42 15.38 -22.69
C HIS A 646 10.14 14.04 -22.42
N GLU A 647 9.44 13.01 -21.94
CA GLU A 647 10.02 11.73 -21.46
C GLU A 647 11.12 11.96 -20.39
N HIS A 648 10.97 13.03 -19.61
CA HIS A 648 12.03 13.59 -18.77
C HIS A 648 11.90 13.19 -17.30
N LEU A 649 12.96 12.61 -16.75
CA LEU A 649 13.15 12.42 -15.31
C LEU A 649 14.47 13.06 -14.89
N GLY A 650 14.39 14.13 -14.09
CA GLY A 650 15.53 14.87 -13.60
C GLY A 650 15.11 16.09 -12.77
N GLY A 651 16.06 16.66 -12.04
CA GLY A 651 15.88 17.77 -11.11
C GLY A 651 15.62 17.34 -9.66
N ILE A 652 14.98 18.21 -8.89
CA ILE A 652 14.69 18.03 -7.46
C ILE A 652 13.17 17.97 -7.29
N PRO A 653 12.59 17.00 -6.56
CA PRO A 653 11.13 16.90 -6.41
C PRO A 653 10.56 18.08 -5.59
N PRO A 654 9.23 18.27 -5.60
CA PRO A 654 8.58 19.37 -4.86
C PRO A 654 8.95 19.43 -3.37
N GLN A 655 9.00 20.62 -2.79
CA GLN A 655 9.32 20.77 -1.37
C GLN A 655 8.08 20.54 -0.49
N VAL A 656 8.25 19.75 0.57
CA VAL A 656 7.17 19.39 1.50
C VAL A 656 7.43 19.97 2.89
N ASP A 657 6.43 20.69 3.41
CA ASP A 657 6.39 21.23 4.77
C ASP A 657 5.28 20.49 5.54
N LEU A 658 5.67 19.51 6.37
CA LEU A 658 4.71 18.68 7.10
C LEU A 658 4.02 19.45 8.24
N ALA A 659 4.59 20.56 8.72
CA ALA A 659 3.90 21.42 9.67
C ALA A 659 2.72 22.15 9.00
N ARG A 660 2.90 22.62 7.76
CA ARG A 660 1.82 23.15 6.92
C ARG A 660 0.79 22.09 6.53
N GLU A 661 1.20 20.89 6.13
CA GLU A 661 0.27 19.78 5.85
C GLU A 661 -0.58 19.45 7.09
N ARG A 662 0.00 19.45 8.30
CA ARG A 662 -0.78 19.26 9.53
C ARG A 662 -1.79 20.38 9.76
N GLN A 663 -1.39 21.65 9.58
CA GLN A 663 -2.30 22.81 9.70
C GLN A 663 -3.44 22.76 8.67
N LEU A 664 -3.15 22.32 7.44
CA LEU A 664 -4.10 22.11 6.36
C LEU A 664 -5.11 20.99 6.71
N GLY A 665 -4.65 19.86 7.25
CA GLY A 665 -5.54 18.79 7.70
C GLY A 665 -6.38 19.17 8.93
N GLU A 666 -5.82 19.92 9.87
CA GLU A 666 -6.56 20.49 11.01
C GLU A 666 -7.67 21.45 10.53
N LEU A 667 -7.38 22.29 9.54
CA LEU A 667 -8.35 23.19 8.88
C LEU A 667 -9.46 22.42 8.17
N LEU A 668 -9.12 21.40 7.37
CA LEU A 668 -10.07 20.63 6.57
C LEU A 668 -11.05 19.84 7.44
N ALA A 669 -10.56 19.19 8.50
CA ALA A 669 -11.40 18.47 9.46
C ALA A 669 -12.39 19.41 10.17
N GLU A 670 -11.95 20.59 10.62
CA GLU A 670 -12.85 21.57 11.24
C GLU A 670 -13.85 22.15 10.22
N ALA A 671 -13.40 22.51 9.00
CA ALA A 671 -14.25 23.05 7.94
C ALA A 671 -15.35 22.07 7.50
N ALA A 672 -15.03 20.77 7.44
CA ALA A 672 -16.00 19.69 7.22
C ALA A 672 -17.02 19.63 8.37
N ARG A 673 -16.53 19.57 9.61
CA ARG A 673 -17.34 19.49 10.84
C ARG A 673 -18.31 20.67 11.03
N VAL A 674 -17.98 21.86 10.53
CA VAL A 674 -18.87 23.04 10.54
C VAL A 674 -19.62 23.27 9.22
N GLY A 675 -19.52 22.36 8.24
CA GLY A 675 -20.23 22.45 6.96
C GLY A 675 -19.88 23.70 6.15
N HIS A 676 -18.61 24.09 6.12
CA HIS A 676 -18.11 25.25 5.37
C HIS A 676 -17.56 24.89 3.98
N VAL A 677 -17.54 23.61 3.63
CA VAL A 677 -17.09 23.07 2.35
C VAL A 677 -18.12 22.11 1.77
N SER A 678 -18.27 22.11 0.45
CA SER A 678 -19.13 21.18 -0.31
C SER A 678 -18.34 20.04 -0.93
N SER A 679 -17.12 20.36 -1.40
CA SER A 679 -16.15 19.42 -1.92
C SER A 679 -14.74 19.94 -1.63
N ALA A 680 -13.80 19.02 -1.47
CA ALA A 680 -12.38 19.30 -1.32
C ALA A 680 -11.61 18.16 -1.99
N HIS A 681 -10.60 18.50 -2.77
CA HIS A 681 -9.84 17.56 -3.57
C HIS A 681 -8.36 17.99 -3.61
N ASP A 682 -7.49 17.01 -3.50
CA ASP A 682 -6.03 17.14 -3.52
C ASP A 682 -5.45 17.76 -4.82
N LEU A 683 -4.19 18.23 -4.75
CA LEU A 683 -3.33 18.57 -5.89
C LEU A 683 -2.04 17.74 -5.86
N SER A 684 -2.09 16.55 -6.44
CA SER A 684 -0.99 15.61 -6.69
C SER A 684 -0.52 15.67 -8.16
N ASP A 685 -0.29 14.52 -8.81
CA ASP A 685 0.18 14.37 -10.20
C ASP A 685 -0.71 15.18 -11.17
N GLY A 686 -0.08 15.91 -12.11
CA GLY A 686 -0.78 16.78 -13.07
C GLY A 686 -1.29 18.12 -12.51
N GLY A 687 -1.36 18.28 -11.19
CA GLY A 687 -1.65 19.54 -10.50
C GLY A 687 -3.08 20.08 -10.70
N LEU A 688 -3.25 21.40 -10.50
CA LEU A 688 -4.56 22.07 -10.47
C LEU A 688 -5.44 21.79 -11.71
N ALA A 689 -4.84 21.62 -12.89
CA ALA A 689 -5.55 21.25 -14.11
C ALA A 689 -6.25 19.90 -13.97
N GLN A 690 -5.57 18.89 -13.41
CA GLN A 690 -6.14 17.57 -13.15
C GLN A 690 -7.28 17.69 -12.13
N SER A 691 -7.02 18.31 -10.96
CA SER A 691 -8.00 18.43 -9.89
C SER A 691 -9.29 19.14 -10.31
N LEU A 692 -9.19 20.19 -11.14
CA LEU A 692 -10.35 20.88 -11.71
C LEU A 692 -11.16 19.96 -12.65
N ILE A 693 -10.50 19.10 -13.41
CA ILE A 693 -11.13 18.22 -14.40
C ILE A 693 -11.81 17.04 -13.72
N GLU A 694 -11.14 16.36 -12.78
CA GLU A 694 -11.73 15.26 -12.02
C GLU A 694 -12.94 15.72 -11.20
N SER A 695 -12.80 16.81 -10.42
CA SER A 695 -13.89 17.41 -9.65
C SER A 695 -15.10 17.80 -10.51
N SER A 696 -14.86 18.24 -11.75
CA SER A 696 -15.90 18.59 -12.73
C SER A 696 -16.57 17.36 -13.33
N LEU A 697 -15.77 16.39 -13.80
CA LEU A 697 -16.25 15.18 -14.45
C LEU A 697 -17.02 14.28 -13.48
N ARG A 698 -16.62 14.23 -12.21
CA ARG A 698 -17.23 13.41 -11.15
C ARG A 698 -18.75 13.57 -11.03
N ARG A 699 -19.29 14.78 -11.30
CA ARG A 699 -20.74 15.06 -11.28
C ARG A 699 -21.27 15.85 -12.49
N GLY A 700 -20.43 16.09 -13.51
CA GLY A 700 -20.81 16.83 -14.72
C GLY A 700 -21.01 18.34 -14.51
N VAL A 701 -20.36 18.93 -13.51
CA VAL A 701 -20.46 20.35 -13.17
C VAL A 701 -19.31 21.11 -13.83
N GLY A 702 -19.61 22.18 -14.57
CA GLY A 702 -18.58 23.03 -15.16
C GLY A 702 -17.90 23.94 -14.14
N VAL A 703 -16.86 24.65 -14.54
CA VAL A 703 -16.17 25.65 -13.71
C VAL A 703 -15.67 26.83 -14.55
N GLN A 704 -15.64 28.02 -13.93
CA GLN A 704 -14.99 29.20 -14.49
C GLN A 704 -13.98 29.74 -13.49
N ILE A 705 -12.68 29.66 -13.83
CA ILE A 705 -11.60 30.23 -13.03
C ILE A 705 -10.91 31.40 -13.73
N ALA A 706 -10.30 32.28 -12.93
CA ALA A 706 -9.36 33.30 -13.36
C ALA A 706 -8.01 33.02 -12.70
N LEU A 707 -6.93 33.29 -13.43
CA LEU A 707 -5.58 33.20 -12.88
C LEU A 707 -5.24 34.49 -12.11
N PRO A 708 -4.54 34.40 -10.96
CA PRO A 708 -3.99 35.59 -10.29
C PRO A 708 -3.10 36.41 -11.25
N GLU A 709 -3.04 37.74 -11.08
CA GLU A 709 -2.34 38.63 -12.03
C GLU A 709 -0.88 38.21 -12.28
N HIS A 710 -0.19 37.75 -11.24
CA HIS A 710 1.21 37.29 -11.30
C HIS A 710 1.39 35.91 -11.99
N PHE A 711 0.29 35.20 -12.23
CA PHE A 711 0.24 33.95 -13.01
C PHE A 711 -0.44 34.12 -14.39
N ALA A 712 -0.89 35.33 -14.77
CA ALA A 712 -1.71 35.52 -15.97
C ALA A 712 -0.93 35.62 -17.31
N GLU A 713 0.39 35.87 -17.28
CA GLU A 713 1.18 36.19 -18.48
C GLU A 713 2.29 35.17 -18.80
N GLY A 714 2.62 35.03 -20.09
CA GLY A 714 3.73 34.20 -20.57
C GLY A 714 3.53 32.70 -20.33
N SER A 715 4.52 32.05 -19.71
CA SER A 715 4.44 30.64 -19.29
C SER A 715 4.06 30.46 -17.81
N MET A 716 3.67 31.54 -17.10
CA MET A 716 3.14 31.42 -15.74
C MET A 716 1.74 30.78 -15.66
N PRO A 717 0.83 30.94 -16.65
CA PRO A 717 -0.42 30.17 -16.69
C PRO A 717 -0.20 28.66 -16.66
N PHE A 718 0.86 28.19 -17.34
CA PHE A 718 1.27 26.79 -17.29
C PHE A 718 1.70 26.39 -15.88
N VAL A 719 2.53 27.19 -15.19
CA VAL A 719 2.99 26.88 -13.83
C VAL A 719 1.83 26.79 -12.84
N PHE A 720 0.85 27.70 -12.91
CA PHE A 720 -0.30 27.68 -12.01
C PHE A 720 -1.19 26.44 -12.19
N LEU A 721 -1.29 25.93 -13.43
CA LEU A 721 -2.13 24.81 -13.80
C LEU A 721 -1.46 23.44 -13.61
N PHE A 722 -0.15 23.32 -13.86
CA PHE A 722 0.55 22.03 -13.98
C PHE A 722 1.76 21.85 -13.06
N SER A 723 2.04 22.78 -12.14
CA SER A 723 3.03 22.52 -11.08
C SER A 723 2.41 21.66 -9.98
N GLU A 724 3.19 20.71 -9.48
CA GLU A 724 2.81 19.67 -8.51
C GLU A 724 3.37 19.99 -7.10
N SER A 725 3.51 21.28 -6.74
CA SER A 725 3.84 21.71 -5.38
C SER A 725 2.94 21.05 -4.32
N ALA A 726 3.54 20.53 -3.25
CA ALA A 726 2.81 19.91 -2.14
C ALA A 726 2.02 20.92 -1.28
N GLY A 727 1.19 20.41 -0.37
CA GLY A 727 0.42 21.23 0.59
C GLY A 727 -0.66 22.10 -0.03
N ARG A 728 -1.29 21.65 -1.13
CA ARG A 728 -2.38 22.35 -1.83
C ARG A 728 -3.63 21.50 -1.95
N VAL A 729 -4.79 22.15 -1.87
CA VAL A 729 -6.12 21.53 -2.01
C VAL A 729 -7.06 22.48 -2.75
N LEU A 730 -7.82 21.96 -3.70
CA LEU A 730 -8.90 22.65 -4.40
C LEU A 730 -10.20 22.48 -3.60
N VAL A 731 -10.84 23.59 -3.22
CA VAL A 731 -11.99 23.59 -2.31
C VAL A 731 -13.17 24.33 -2.94
N SER A 732 -14.37 23.73 -2.86
CA SER A 732 -15.63 24.40 -3.18
C SER A 732 -16.42 24.77 -1.92
N VAL A 733 -16.78 26.05 -1.82
CA VAL A 733 -17.37 26.67 -0.62
C VAL A 733 -18.81 27.14 -0.91
N PRO A 734 -19.81 26.79 -0.07
CA PRO A 734 -21.17 27.29 -0.21
C PRO A 734 -21.24 28.82 -0.15
N ARG A 735 -22.10 29.43 -0.99
CA ARG A 735 -22.30 30.88 -0.94
C ARG A 735 -22.86 31.34 0.40
N GLY A 736 -22.28 32.41 0.93
CA GLY A 736 -22.52 32.92 2.28
C GLY A 736 -21.59 32.33 3.36
N HIS A 737 -20.90 31.22 3.10
CA HIS A 737 -19.95 30.60 4.05
C HIS A 737 -18.52 31.15 3.89
N GLU A 738 -18.25 31.95 2.85
CA GLU A 738 -16.90 32.31 2.41
C GLU A 738 -16.14 33.10 3.47
N LYS A 739 -16.84 33.99 4.19
CA LYS A 739 -16.24 34.79 5.27
C LYS A 739 -15.89 33.98 6.51
N ALA A 740 -16.57 32.86 6.73
CA ALA A 740 -16.29 31.98 7.85
C ALA A 740 -15.16 31.00 7.47
N PHE A 741 -15.20 30.43 6.26
CA PHE A 741 -14.12 29.63 5.71
C PHE A 741 -12.79 30.40 5.65
N THR A 742 -12.76 31.58 5.04
CA THR A 742 -11.53 32.38 4.91
C THR A 742 -11.01 32.95 6.24
N ALA A 743 -11.89 33.10 7.25
CA ALA A 743 -11.46 33.38 8.62
C ALA A 743 -10.79 32.15 9.26
N LEU A 744 -11.39 30.96 9.12
CA LEU A 744 -10.83 29.70 9.62
C LEU A 744 -9.46 29.39 8.99
N CYS A 745 -9.29 29.60 7.68
CA CYS A 745 -7.97 29.50 7.04
C CYS A 745 -6.95 30.46 7.69
N GLY A 746 -7.36 31.67 8.04
CA GLY A 746 -6.54 32.66 8.75
C GLY A 746 -6.23 32.29 10.20
N GLU A 747 -7.11 31.56 10.88
CA GLU A 747 -6.91 31.05 12.25
C GLU A 747 -5.92 29.88 12.27
N HIS A 748 -5.97 28.99 11.28
CA HIS A 748 -5.00 27.90 11.10
C HIS A 748 -3.68 28.35 10.43
N GLY A 749 -3.65 29.55 9.84
CA GLY A 749 -2.47 30.12 9.17
C GLY A 749 -2.23 29.61 7.74
N VAL A 750 -3.25 28.99 7.12
CA VAL A 750 -3.18 28.39 5.78
C VAL A 750 -3.42 29.46 4.71
N PRO A 751 -2.49 29.66 3.75
CA PRO A 751 -2.69 30.60 2.65
C PRO A 751 -3.78 30.09 1.69
N TRP A 752 -4.53 31.02 1.09
CA TRP A 752 -5.60 30.73 0.15
C TRP A 752 -5.72 31.80 -0.92
N GLU A 753 -6.19 31.41 -2.10
CA GLU A 753 -6.50 32.28 -3.24
C GLU A 753 -7.92 32.00 -3.74
N PHE A 754 -8.67 33.05 -4.09
CA PHE A 754 -10.00 32.88 -4.71
C PHE A 754 -9.82 32.75 -6.23
N ILE A 755 -10.00 31.54 -6.76
CA ILE A 755 -9.71 31.26 -8.17
C ILE A 755 -10.95 31.35 -9.08
N GLY A 756 -12.17 31.17 -8.56
CA GLY A 756 -13.35 31.18 -9.44
C GLY A 756 -14.64 30.65 -8.82
N VAL A 757 -15.50 30.09 -9.67
CA VAL A 757 -16.80 29.53 -9.29
C VAL A 757 -17.12 28.25 -10.05
N THR A 758 -17.99 27.41 -9.48
CA THR A 758 -18.64 26.34 -10.24
C THR A 758 -19.66 26.94 -11.22
N ASP A 759 -19.87 26.25 -12.34
CA ASP A 759 -20.80 26.63 -13.41
C ASP A 759 -21.59 25.39 -13.88
N PRO A 760 -22.64 24.98 -13.14
CA PRO A 760 -23.48 23.84 -13.50
C PRO A 760 -24.23 24.00 -14.85
N ALA A 761 -24.31 25.21 -15.40
CA ALA A 761 -25.01 25.51 -16.65
C ALA A 761 -24.07 25.59 -17.86
N GLY A 762 -22.79 25.90 -17.66
CA GLY A 762 -21.82 26.13 -18.73
C GLY A 762 -21.27 24.87 -19.41
N GLY A 763 -21.30 23.71 -18.73
CA GLY A 763 -20.88 22.43 -19.32
C GLY A 763 -19.43 22.38 -19.81
N ALA A 764 -18.53 23.17 -19.20
CA ALA A 764 -17.14 23.30 -19.61
C ALA A 764 -16.22 23.64 -18.43
N LEU A 765 -14.92 23.37 -18.61
CA LEU A 765 -13.83 24.03 -17.90
C LEU A 765 -13.46 25.30 -18.68
N GLU A 766 -13.53 26.47 -18.03
CA GLU A 766 -13.02 27.73 -18.57
C GLU A 766 -11.93 28.32 -17.66
N VAL A 767 -10.74 28.54 -18.24
CA VAL A 767 -9.66 29.32 -17.65
C VAL A 767 -9.62 30.66 -18.37
N ARG A 768 -10.16 31.70 -17.72
CA ARG A 768 -10.42 33.00 -18.35
C ARG A 768 -9.15 33.63 -18.93
N GLY A 769 -9.24 34.06 -20.18
CA GLY A 769 -8.12 34.61 -20.95
C GLY A 769 -7.17 33.55 -21.54
N GLN A 770 -7.30 32.28 -21.15
CA GLN A 770 -6.47 31.17 -21.64
C GLN A 770 -7.26 30.23 -22.54
N PHE A 771 -8.21 29.43 -22.02
CA PHE A 771 -8.93 28.45 -22.83
C PHE A 771 -10.29 28.05 -22.27
N ARG A 772 -11.09 27.38 -23.10
CA ARG A 772 -12.33 26.69 -22.71
C ARG A 772 -12.37 25.31 -23.38
N ILE A 773 -12.74 24.28 -22.62
CA ILE A 773 -12.87 22.88 -23.07
C ILE A 773 -14.20 22.33 -22.55
N GLY A 774 -14.99 21.68 -23.41
CA GLY A 774 -16.29 21.11 -23.00
C GLY A 774 -16.09 19.88 -22.12
N LEU A 775 -16.99 19.65 -21.16
CA LEU A 775 -16.90 18.47 -20.29
C LEU A 775 -16.99 17.14 -21.07
N ASP A 776 -17.67 17.13 -22.22
CA ASP A 776 -17.75 15.93 -23.07
C ASP A 776 -16.42 15.63 -23.78
N GLU A 777 -15.69 16.67 -24.22
CA GLU A 777 -14.34 16.54 -24.82
C GLU A 777 -13.30 16.12 -23.75
N LEU A 778 -13.42 16.68 -22.54
CA LEU A 778 -12.61 16.23 -21.39
C LEU A 778 -12.90 14.77 -21.03
N ARG A 779 -14.17 14.36 -21.01
CA ARG A 779 -14.55 12.97 -20.70
C ARG A 779 -14.10 11.98 -21.78
N GLU A 780 -14.13 12.38 -23.06
CA GLU A 780 -13.59 11.57 -24.15
C GLU A 780 -12.07 11.37 -24.01
N ALA A 781 -11.31 12.45 -23.77
CA ALA A 781 -9.86 12.39 -23.60
C ALA A 781 -9.46 11.58 -22.34
N HIS A 782 -10.11 11.83 -21.20
CA HIS A 782 -9.86 11.17 -19.92
C HIS A 782 -10.27 9.69 -19.92
N GLY A 783 -11.46 9.37 -20.45
CA GLY A 783 -12.03 8.02 -20.42
C GLY A 783 -11.50 7.05 -21.46
N ALA A 784 -10.93 7.53 -22.58
CA ALA A 784 -10.63 6.66 -23.72
C ALA A 784 -9.30 5.89 -23.62
N THR A 785 -8.35 6.28 -22.75
CA THR A 785 -6.97 5.73 -22.83
C THR A 785 -6.86 4.27 -22.39
N LEU A 786 -7.31 3.87 -21.20
CA LEU A 786 -7.19 2.45 -20.78
C LEU A 786 -8.03 1.49 -21.66
N PRO A 787 -9.31 1.79 -22.01
CA PRO A 787 -10.09 0.93 -22.91
C PRO A 787 -9.53 0.82 -24.34
N ARG A 788 -8.76 1.82 -24.81
CA ARG A 788 -8.06 1.80 -26.10
C ARG A 788 -6.80 0.95 -26.09
N LEU A 789 -6.13 0.83 -24.94
CA LEU A 789 -4.92 0.02 -24.76
C LEU A 789 -5.25 -1.46 -24.51
N PHE A 790 -6.23 -1.73 -23.65
CA PHE A 790 -6.52 -3.08 -23.15
C PHE A 790 -7.85 -3.68 -23.65
N GLY A 791 -8.63 -2.94 -24.44
CA GLY A 791 -9.96 -3.34 -24.89
C GLY A 791 -11.06 -3.05 -23.86
N PRO A 792 -12.30 -3.50 -24.08
CA PRO A 792 -13.35 -3.40 -23.07
C PRO A 792 -12.97 -4.22 -21.82
N ALA A 793 -13.41 -3.81 -20.63
CA ALA A 793 -13.29 -4.64 -19.45
C ALA A 793 -14.14 -5.92 -19.63
N GLU A 794 -13.50 -7.07 -19.71
CA GLU A 794 -14.19 -8.36 -19.74
C GLU A 794 -14.55 -8.80 -18.32
N ALA A 795 -15.83 -9.06 -18.06
CA ALA A 795 -16.25 -9.62 -16.78
C ALA A 795 -15.57 -11.00 -16.57
N PRO A 796 -14.91 -11.25 -15.42
CA PRO A 796 -14.01 -12.39 -15.27
C PRO A 796 -14.74 -13.73 -15.41
N GLN A 797 -14.41 -14.47 -16.48
CA GLN A 797 -14.94 -15.82 -16.72
C GLN A 797 -14.20 -16.85 -15.86
N VAL A 798 -14.53 -16.90 -14.57
CA VAL A 798 -13.97 -17.89 -13.65
C VAL A 798 -14.55 -19.28 -13.96
N GLU A 799 -13.90 -20.04 -14.84
CA GLU A 799 -14.17 -21.48 -15.03
C GLU A 799 -13.74 -22.27 -13.79
N VAL A 800 -14.53 -22.20 -12.71
CA VAL A 800 -14.36 -23.05 -11.53
C VAL A 800 -14.58 -24.50 -11.96
N ALA A 801 -13.48 -25.24 -12.11
CA ALA A 801 -13.48 -26.67 -12.43
C ALA A 801 -14.01 -27.51 -11.26
N ALA A 802 -15.33 -27.47 -11.05
CA ALA A 802 -16.03 -28.07 -9.92
C ALA A 802 -15.75 -29.58 -9.81
N THR A 803 -14.79 -29.93 -8.95
CA THR A 803 -14.44 -31.32 -8.63
C THR A 803 -15.60 -31.94 -7.87
N ARG A 804 -16.34 -32.82 -8.55
CA ARG A 804 -17.55 -33.47 -8.02
C ARG A 804 -17.24 -34.35 -6.81
N THR A 805 -17.28 -33.78 -5.63
CA THR A 805 -17.46 -34.50 -4.37
C THR A 805 -18.87 -35.13 -4.33
N GLY A 806 -19.06 -36.14 -3.48
CA GLY A 806 -20.12 -37.13 -3.65
C GLY A 806 -21.56 -36.58 -3.60
N THR A 807 -22.39 -37.00 -4.56
CA THR A 807 -23.82 -36.71 -4.59
C THR A 807 -24.55 -37.29 -3.37
N THR A 808 -24.84 -36.44 -2.39
CA THR A 808 -25.82 -36.74 -1.33
C THR A 808 -27.21 -36.41 -1.86
N THR A 809 -28.00 -37.44 -2.19
CA THR A 809 -29.34 -37.26 -2.76
C THR A 809 -30.34 -36.79 -1.69
N VAL A 810 -30.47 -35.48 -1.52
CA VAL A 810 -31.61 -34.89 -0.80
C VAL A 810 -32.86 -35.09 -1.67
N LEU A 811 -33.83 -35.87 -1.17
CA LEU A 811 -35.10 -36.06 -1.85
C LEU A 811 -35.93 -34.76 -1.77
N PRO A 812 -36.42 -34.21 -2.89
CA PRO A 812 -37.25 -33.00 -2.85
C PRO A 812 -38.62 -33.32 -2.22
N ALA A 813 -39.08 -32.45 -1.33
CA ALA A 813 -40.44 -32.49 -0.84
C ALA A 813 -41.42 -32.21 -2.00
N THR A 814 -42.39 -33.11 -2.20
CA THR A 814 -43.31 -33.03 -3.35
C THR A 814 -44.33 -31.92 -3.17
N ALA A 815 -44.25 -30.88 -4.01
CA ALA A 815 -45.36 -29.95 -4.21
C ALA A 815 -46.46 -30.64 -5.04
N GLU A 816 -47.71 -30.61 -4.57
CA GLU A 816 -48.86 -31.08 -5.34
C GLU A 816 -49.22 -30.09 -6.46
N GLN A 817 -49.76 -30.60 -7.57
CA GLN A 817 -50.02 -29.81 -8.78
C GLN A 817 -51.30 -28.94 -8.67
N PRO A 818 -51.35 -27.78 -9.35
CA PRO A 818 -52.51 -26.90 -9.33
C PRO A 818 -53.68 -27.46 -10.16
N VAL A 819 -54.91 -27.29 -9.65
CA VAL A 819 -56.15 -27.57 -10.40
C VAL A 819 -56.56 -26.31 -11.16
N GLY A 820 -56.65 -26.40 -12.49
CA GLY A 820 -57.00 -25.27 -13.35
C GLY A 820 -58.51 -25.02 -13.49
N VAL A 821 -58.88 -23.74 -13.64
CA VAL A 821 -60.21 -23.27 -14.07
C VAL A 821 -60.01 -22.08 -15.03
N GLU A 822 -60.81 -22.01 -16.09
CA GLU A 822 -60.70 -20.97 -17.14
C GLU A 822 -61.24 -19.58 -16.70
N PRO A 823 -60.81 -18.48 -17.35
CA PRO A 823 -61.05 -17.12 -16.89
C PRO A 823 -62.42 -16.55 -17.28
N ALA A 824 -62.90 -15.58 -16.48
CA ALA A 824 -64.00 -14.69 -16.82
C ALA A 824 -63.54 -13.21 -16.71
N GLN A 825 -63.95 -12.38 -17.66
CA GLN A 825 -63.61 -10.95 -17.70
C GLN A 825 -64.52 -10.12 -16.76
N VAL A 826 -63.93 -9.18 -16.03
CA VAL A 826 -64.58 -7.94 -15.57
C VAL A 826 -63.55 -6.80 -15.61
N ASP A 827 -63.98 -5.59 -15.92
CA ASP A 827 -63.13 -4.41 -16.17
C ASP A 827 -62.47 -3.82 -14.91
N ALA A 828 -61.49 -2.93 -15.11
CA ALA A 828 -60.66 -2.34 -14.05
C ALA A 828 -60.94 -0.84 -13.83
N GLU A 829 -61.07 -0.43 -12.56
CA GLU A 829 -60.91 0.95 -12.11
C GLU A 829 -59.65 1.09 -11.22
N PRO A 830 -58.88 2.20 -11.31
CA PRO A 830 -57.67 2.40 -10.52
C PRO A 830 -57.93 3.09 -9.17
N ILE A 831 -57.19 2.69 -8.13
CA ILE A 831 -57.17 3.36 -6.81
C ILE A 831 -55.78 3.97 -6.56
N ALA A 832 -55.77 5.13 -5.89
CA ALA A 832 -54.68 6.11 -5.98
C ALA A 832 -53.51 5.91 -5.00
N ARG A 833 -52.36 6.50 -5.37
CA ARG A 833 -51.21 6.75 -4.48
C ARG A 833 -51.49 7.96 -3.57
N THR A 834 -51.03 7.92 -2.32
CA THR A 834 -51.12 9.05 -1.39
C THR A 834 -49.83 9.86 -1.34
N GLY A 835 -49.87 11.09 -1.83
CA GLY A 835 -48.90 12.15 -1.54
C GLY A 835 -49.65 13.45 -1.23
N ARG A 836 -49.11 14.32 -0.36
CA ARG A 836 -49.81 15.52 0.09
C ARG A 836 -48.90 16.74 0.19
N ALA A 837 -48.89 17.54 -0.87
CA ALA A 837 -48.56 18.97 -0.82
C ALA A 837 -49.85 19.78 -0.98
N ALA A 838 -49.86 21.05 -0.58
CA ALA A 838 -50.99 21.95 -0.75
C ALA A 838 -50.51 23.39 -0.91
N GLU A 839 -50.88 24.02 -2.03
CA GLU A 839 -50.80 25.47 -2.24
C GLU A 839 -52.21 26.07 -2.35
N ALA A 840 -52.30 27.39 -2.40
CA ALA A 840 -53.51 28.15 -2.07
C ALA A 840 -54.17 28.83 -3.29
N GLU A 841 -55.41 29.28 -3.10
CA GLU A 841 -55.97 30.40 -3.86
C GLU A 841 -56.88 31.28 -2.97
N ALA A 842 -57.19 32.50 -3.43
CA ALA A 842 -57.71 33.63 -2.65
C ALA A 842 -59.12 34.07 -3.18
N PRO A 843 -59.70 35.27 -2.88
CA PRO A 843 -59.36 36.35 -1.94
C PRO A 843 -60.55 36.89 -1.08
N GLY A 844 -60.33 37.84 -0.14
CA GLY A 844 -61.47 38.45 0.60
C GLY A 844 -61.27 39.51 1.70
N ASP A 845 -60.69 40.69 1.38
CA ASP A 845 -61.00 42.04 1.95
C ASP A 845 -60.79 42.39 3.48
N ARG A 846 -60.48 43.68 3.75
CA ARG A 846 -60.56 44.51 5.00
C ARG A 846 -59.57 44.41 6.20
N THR A 847 -58.65 45.38 6.21
CA THR A 847 -58.29 46.32 7.32
C THR A 847 -57.86 45.86 8.73
N ARG A 848 -56.62 46.25 9.10
CA ARG A 848 -56.17 47.14 10.23
C ARG A 848 -57.13 47.44 11.43
N PRO A 849 -56.64 47.79 12.66
CA PRO A 849 -55.22 47.98 13.10
C PRO A 849 -54.84 47.58 14.57
N ASP A 850 -53.58 47.85 14.94
CA ASP A 850 -53.03 48.36 16.22
C ASP A 850 -53.16 47.69 17.63
N ALA A 851 -51.98 47.62 18.28
CA ALA A 851 -51.65 48.04 19.66
C ALA A 851 -52.15 47.31 20.93
N ALA A 852 -51.22 46.52 21.52
CA ALA A 852 -50.58 46.75 22.83
C ALA A 852 -51.31 46.62 24.20
N THR A 853 -50.48 46.37 25.22
CA THR A 853 -50.64 46.56 26.69
C THR A 853 -51.45 45.56 27.54
N ALA A 854 -50.93 45.33 28.76
CA ALA A 854 -51.47 44.49 29.86
C ALA A 854 -52.36 45.37 30.82
N PRO A 855 -52.73 45.03 32.11
CA PRO A 855 -52.04 44.16 33.09
C PRO A 855 -52.86 43.34 34.15
N ALA A 856 -52.14 42.39 34.76
CA ALA A 856 -52.11 41.92 36.17
C ALA A 856 -53.31 42.03 37.17
N ARG A 857 -53.61 40.89 37.85
CA ARG A 857 -53.75 40.65 39.32
C ARG A 857 -54.30 39.22 39.58
N SER A 858 -54.08 38.50 40.70
CA SER A 858 -53.42 38.81 42.00
C SER A 858 -52.88 37.54 42.72
N VAL A 859 -52.05 37.77 43.76
CA VAL A 859 -51.26 36.86 44.65
C VAL A 859 -52.02 36.70 46.01
N PRO A 860 -51.88 35.66 46.90
CA PRO A 860 -50.65 35.07 47.49
C PRO A 860 -50.61 33.51 47.53
N ALA A 861 -49.57 32.80 48.01
CA ALA A 861 -48.47 33.07 48.97
C ALA A 861 -47.32 32.02 48.78
N THR A 862 -46.13 31.93 49.42
CA THR A 862 -45.10 32.77 50.13
C THR A 862 -44.09 31.75 50.73
N ASP A 863 -42.77 31.88 50.99
CA ASP A 863 -41.59 32.73 50.67
C ASP A 863 -40.36 31.92 51.23
N ASP A 864 -39.07 31.96 50.85
CA ASP A 864 -38.23 32.66 49.84
C ASP A 864 -37.17 31.61 49.30
N THR A 865 -35.86 31.75 48.99
CA THR A 865 -34.80 32.79 49.05
C THR A 865 -33.67 32.54 48.01
N SER A 866 -32.70 33.45 47.92
CA SER A 866 -31.53 33.58 46.99
C SER A 866 -30.19 32.95 47.46
N ALA A 867 -29.02 33.04 46.78
CA ALA A 867 -28.55 32.97 45.36
C ALA A 867 -27.17 33.68 45.16
N GLU A 868 -26.19 33.03 44.49
CA GLU A 868 -25.05 33.51 43.62
C GLU A 868 -24.17 34.77 43.99
N PRO A 869 -23.07 35.17 43.27
CA PRO A 869 -22.31 34.58 42.12
C PRO A 869 -20.75 34.47 42.33
N ALA A 870 -19.98 34.25 41.24
CA ALA A 870 -18.50 34.18 41.12
C ALA A 870 -17.82 35.59 40.95
N PRO A 871 -16.49 35.80 40.66
CA PRO A 871 -15.39 34.87 40.26
C PRO A 871 -13.95 35.22 40.81
N ALA A 872 -12.90 34.71 40.12
CA ALA A 872 -11.48 35.14 40.09
C ALA A 872 -10.42 34.46 41.02
N ALA A 873 -9.15 34.58 40.60
CA ALA A 873 -7.90 34.04 41.19
C ALA A 873 -6.90 35.22 41.46
N PRO A 874 -5.60 35.03 41.86
CA PRO A 874 -4.83 33.84 42.27
C PRO A 874 -4.03 34.01 43.60
N GLY A 875 -3.20 33.02 44.00
CA GLY A 875 -1.98 33.30 44.80
C GLY A 875 -1.50 32.30 45.89
N ALA A 876 -0.22 31.89 45.75
CA ALA A 876 0.85 31.82 46.77
C ALA A 876 0.86 30.87 48.02
N GLU A 877 2.05 30.28 48.21
CA GLU A 877 2.83 30.09 49.47
C GLU A 877 2.44 29.08 50.59
N THR A 878 3.01 27.86 50.47
CA THR A 878 4.11 27.25 51.32
C THR A 878 4.02 27.11 52.86
N THR A 879 4.76 26.09 53.36
CA THR A 879 5.17 25.78 54.77
C THR A 879 4.11 25.26 55.76
N ASP A 880 4.37 24.38 56.74
CA ASP A 880 5.46 23.41 57.05
C ASP A 880 5.00 22.50 58.27
N VAL A 881 5.88 21.65 58.82
CA VAL A 881 5.91 21.12 60.22
C VAL A 881 5.38 19.68 60.49
N ALA A 882 6.14 18.71 60.00
CA ALA A 882 6.95 17.74 60.79
C ALA A 882 6.36 16.71 61.83
N ARG A 883 7.15 15.62 62.01
CA ARG A 883 7.16 14.55 63.05
C ARG A 883 6.16 13.38 62.88
N GLY A 884 6.50 12.10 63.09
CA GLY A 884 7.82 11.43 63.24
C GLY A 884 7.85 10.25 64.26
N ARG A 885 8.71 9.24 64.01
CA ARG A 885 9.07 8.06 64.86
C ARG A 885 8.04 6.91 64.98
N ALA A 886 8.42 5.64 65.19
CA ALA A 886 9.72 4.93 65.01
C ALA A 886 9.57 3.38 65.13
N GLU A 887 10.53 2.66 64.51
CA GLU A 887 11.21 1.42 64.95
C GLU A 887 10.44 0.13 65.39
N THR A 888 10.83 -1.02 64.82
CA THR A 888 11.72 -2.01 65.48
C THR A 888 12.35 -2.96 64.45
N ASP A 889 13.65 -3.21 64.58
CA ASP A 889 14.48 -4.22 63.86
C ASP A 889 15.02 -5.25 64.89
N PRO A 890 15.64 -6.40 64.50
CA PRO A 890 17.12 -6.45 64.61
C PRO A 890 17.90 -7.44 63.68
N GLU A 891 19.07 -6.96 63.21
CA GLU A 891 20.40 -7.65 63.13
C GLU A 891 20.59 -8.94 62.30
N ALA A 892 21.78 -9.27 61.75
CA ALA A 892 23.05 -8.61 61.33
C ALA A 892 23.83 -9.69 60.51
N GLU A 893 24.90 -9.54 59.71
CA GLU A 893 26.03 -8.61 59.44
C GLU A 893 26.40 -8.83 57.92
N SER A 894 27.38 -8.22 57.23
CA SER A 894 28.18 -6.96 57.22
C SER A 894 29.00 -6.99 55.89
N ALA A 895 29.87 -6.05 55.47
CA ALA A 895 30.44 -4.82 56.03
C ALA A 895 30.75 -3.81 54.87
N GLY A 896 31.41 -2.68 55.18
CA GLY A 896 31.94 -1.71 54.20
C GLY A 896 33.47 -1.79 54.03
N PRO A 897 34.19 -0.72 53.61
CA PRO A 897 33.78 0.67 53.30
C PRO A 897 34.15 1.09 51.85
N ALA A 898 33.97 2.30 51.32
CA ALA A 898 33.08 3.49 51.44
C ALA A 898 33.73 4.60 50.55
N PRO A 899 33.03 5.68 50.12
CA PRO A 899 33.52 6.60 49.07
C PRO A 899 34.01 7.98 49.57
N VAL A 900 34.42 8.85 48.63
CA VAL A 900 34.81 10.28 48.85
C VAL A 900 34.16 11.18 47.77
N ALA A 901 33.85 12.43 48.12
CA ALA A 901 33.16 13.41 47.26
C ALA A 901 33.81 14.85 47.40
N PRO A 902 33.17 16.03 47.11
CA PRO A 902 33.77 17.00 46.16
C PRO A 902 33.96 18.46 46.65
N GLU A 903 34.59 19.30 45.81
CA GLU A 903 34.64 20.78 45.85
C GLU A 903 35.06 21.29 44.43
N ALA A 904 34.95 22.55 43.96
CA ALA A 904 34.50 23.83 44.53
C ALA A 904 34.00 24.81 43.41
N THR A 905 33.61 26.04 43.79
CA THR A 905 33.40 27.26 42.95
C THR A 905 34.09 28.46 43.69
N PRO A 906 34.10 29.79 43.30
CA PRO A 906 33.16 30.57 42.46
C PRO A 906 33.68 31.82 41.67
N SER A 907 32.73 32.62 41.16
CA SER A 907 32.79 34.06 40.73
C SER A 907 33.41 34.42 39.37
N GLY A 908 32.92 35.44 38.61
CA GLY A 908 31.68 36.23 38.80
C GLY A 908 31.52 37.46 37.87
N SER A 909 30.37 38.14 37.98
CA SER A 909 30.00 39.48 37.43
C SER A 909 29.68 39.69 35.93
N ALA A 910 28.69 40.57 35.67
CA ALA A 910 28.32 41.22 34.41
C ALA A 910 28.13 42.75 34.67
N PRO A 911 28.04 43.66 33.67
CA PRO A 911 26.73 44.01 33.06
C PRO A 911 26.78 44.57 31.59
N ALA A 912 25.65 45.13 31.12
CA ALA A 912 25.37 45.73 29.79
C ALA A 912 26.00 47.14 29.53
N GLY A 913 25.93 47.81 28.36
CA GLY A 913 25.43 47.45 27.00
C GLY A 913 25.05 48.68 26.11
N THR A 914 24.87 48.48 24.77
CA THR A 914 24.40 49.43 23.69
C THR A 914 25.17 50.76 23.47
N PRO A 915 24.97 51.58 22.38
CA PRO A 915 24.35 51.43 21.02
C PRO A 915 25.37 51.74 19.87
N GLY A 916 25.09 51.97 18.56
CA GLY A 916 23.91 51.86 17.67
C GLY A 916 23.77 53.02 16.61
N ARG A 917 23.19 52.76 15.41
CA ARG A 917 22.88 53.69 14.25
C ARG A 917 24.06 54.11 13.32
N HIS A 918 23.93 54.50 12.03
CA HIS A 918 22.92 54.35 10.92
C HIS A 918 23.53 54.84 9.55
N THR A 919 22.77 54.63 8.44
CA THR A 919 22.58 55.48 7.19
C THR A 919 23.13 55.05 5.80
N SER A 920 22.22 55.11 4.80
CA SER A 920 22.39 55.47 3.35
C SER A 920 23.25 54.60 2.40
N ALA A 921 22.99 54.51 1.07
CA ALA A 921 21.85 54.89 0.21
C ALA A 921 21.91 54.20 -1.18
N ARG A 922 20.92 54.44 -2.07
CA ARG A 922 20.79 53.92 -3.46
C ARG A 922 21.70 54.64 -4.50
N ALA A 923 22.01 53.97 -5.62
CA ALA A 923 21.61 54.36 -7.01
C ALA A 923 22.66 54.12 -8.13
N GLU A 924 22.33 53.19 -9.04
CA GLU A 924 22.40 53.20 -10.53
C GLU A 924 23.65 53.61 -11.39
N ALA A 925 23.68 52.98 -12.58
CA ALA A 925 24.25 53.40 -13.88
C ALA A 925 25.65 52.91 -14.33
N ALA A 926 25.74 52.60 -15.63
CA ALA A 926 26.91 52.16 -16.43
C ALA A 926 27.45 53.36 -17.28
N PRO A 927 28.29 53.26 -18.37
CA PRO A 927 28.83 52.08 -19.11
C PRO A 927 30.32 52.19 -19.57
N GLY A 928 30.80 51.22 -20.38
CA GLY A 928 31.86 51.46 -21.39
C GLY A 928 33.05 50.47 -21.50
N ALA A 929 33.49 50.20 -22.73
CA ALA A 929 34.74 49.52 -23.16
C ALA A 929 35.53 50.48 -24.12
N PRO A 930 36.64 50.15 -24.87
CA PRO A 930 37.38 48.87 -25.05
C PRO A 930 38.95 48.91 -25.25
N ALA A 931 39.62 47.74 -25.15
CA ALA A 931 40.83 47.25 -25.91
C ALA A 931 42.17 48.09 -25.90
N PRO A 932 43.29 47.77 -26.65
CA PRO A 932 43.70 46.58 -27.46
C PRO A 932 45.20 46.08 -27.36
N ALA A 933 45.55 45.03 -28.16
CA ALA A 933 46.87 44.71 -28.82
C ALA A 933 48.09 44.12 -28.04
N ALA A 934 49.10 43.41 -28.62
CA ALA A 934 49.26 42.53 -29.84
C ALA A 934 50.69 41.89 -29.93
N GLY A 935 50.95 40.81 -30.71
CA GLY A 935 52.32 40.32 -31.08
C GLY A 935 52.48 38.92 -31.74
N THR A 936 53.48 38.74 -32.62
CA THR A 936 53.79 37.54 -33.50
C THR A 936 55.31 37.49 -33.85
N PRO A 937 55.97 36.41 -34.42
CA PRO A 937 55.63 35.61 -35.63
C PRO A 937 56.01 34.08 -35.55
N ALA A 938 56.74 33.47 -36.50
CA ALA A 938 56.22 32.54 -37.55
C ALA A 938 57.30 31.56 -38.15
N GLU A 939 56.98 30.86 -39.27
CA GLU A 939 57.84 30.06 -40.21
C GLU A 939 58.22 28.58 -39.90
N ALA A 940 58.81 27.89 -40.91
CA ALA A 940 59.02 26.42 -41.10
C ALA A 940 60.16 26.18 -42.16
N PRO A 941 60.35 25.06 -42.94
CA PRO A 941 59.72 23.70 -43.01
C PRO A 941 60.71 22.51 -43.31
N ALA A 942 60.20 21.39 -43.86
CA ALA A 942 60.82 20.42 -44.82
C ALA A 942 61.39 19.02 -44.39
N GLU A 943 61.11 18.03 -45.27
CA GLU A 943 61.76 16.72 -45.59
C GLU A 943 61.86 15.53 -44.59
N ALA A 944 62.11 14.34 -45.15
CA ALA A 944 62.13 12.99 -44.52
C ALA A 944 63.29 12.13 -45.09
N PRO A 945 63.72 11.01 -44.45
CA PRO A 945 63.40 9.66 -45.00
C PRO A 945 63.43 8.46 -44.02
N GLY A 946 63.05 7.24 -44.48
CA GLY A 946 63.60 5.97 -43.94
C GLY A 946 62.68 4.72 -43.87
N THR A 947 63.06 3.62 -44.54
CA THR A 947 62.48 2.24 -44.43
C THR A 947 63.61 1.19 -44.38
N PRO A 948 63.40 -0.03 -43.83
CA PRO A 948 63.14 -1.25 -44.63
C PRO A 948 62.04 -2.18 -44.01
N ALA A 949 61.21 -2.94 -44.76
CA ALA A 949 61.42 -4.27 -45.41
C ALA A 949 61.58 -5.47 -44.41
N GLU A 950 61.06 -6.70 -44.60
CA GLU A 950 60.44 -7.46 -45.72
C GLU A 950 59.24 -8.35 -45.21
N ALA A 951 58.28 -8.96 -45.93
CA ALA A 951 57.77 -8.92 -47.33
C ALA A 951 57.69 -10.28 -48.12
N ALA A 952 56.84 -11.27 -47.76
CA ALA A 952 56.54 -12.44 -48.64
C ALA A 952 55.19 -13.18 -48.42
N THR A 953 54.48 -13.46 -49.51
CA THR A 953 53.47 -14.55 -49.68
C THR A 953 53.98 -15.51 -50.79
N PRO A 954 53.44 -16.74 -50.98
CA PRO A 954 52.35 -16.92 -51.96
C PRO A 954 51.43 -18.18 -51.79
N THR A 955 50.35 -18.21 -52.60
CA THR A 955 49.63 -19.36 -53.24
C THR A 955 49.65 -20.78 -52.63
N ASP A 956 48.47 -21.44 -52.53
CA ASP A 956 47.96 -22.25 -53.66
C ASP A 956 46.47 -22.68 -53.54
N SER A 957 45.87 -23.24 -54.61
CA SER A 957 44.51 -23.84 -54.64
C SER A 957 44.27 -24.65 -55.94
N PRO A 958 43.50 -25.77 -55.91
CA PRO A 958 42.87 -26.23 -57.16
C PRO A 958 41.44 -26.84 -57.06
N SER A 959 40.57 -26.39 -57.99
CA SER A 959 39.42 -27.10 -58.66
C SER A 959 38.23 -27.62 -57.83
N GLY A 960 36.98 -27.59 -58.29
CA GLY A 960 36.33 -27.11 -59.54
C GLY A 960 34.79 -27.35 -59.44
N THR A 961 33.87 -26.88 -60.31
CA THR A 961 33.95 -26.24 -61.65
C THR A 961 32.57 -25.63 -62.03
N THR A 962 32.54 -24.51 -62.77
CA THR A 962 31.47 -24.02 -63.74
C THR A 962 30.02 -23.79 -63.25
N ASP A 963 29.19 -22.84 -63.74
CA ASP A 963 29.26 -21.62 -64.60
C ASP A 963 27.82 -20.98 -64.64
N ALA A 964 27.49 -19.76 -65.10
CA ALA A 964 28.17 -18.46 -65.32
C ALA A 964 27.13 -17.39 -65.80
N THR A 965 27.41 -16.08 -65.67
CA THR A 965 26.69 -14.89 -66.27
C THR A 965 25.22 -14.63 -65.83
N THR A 966 24.58 -13.42 -65.77
CA THR A 966 24.89 -11.94 -65.83
C THR A 966 23.58 -11.18 -65.44
N GLY A 967 23.50 -9.91 -65.00
CA GLY A 967 24.51 -8.91 -64.61
C GLY A 967 24.06 -7.42 -64.75
N SER A 968 24.16 -6.62 -63.67
CA SER A 968 24.12 -5.11 -63.59
C SER A 968 22.78 -4.32 -63.53
N THR A 969 22.86 -3.11 -62.93
CA THR A 969 21.84 -2.01 -62.77
C THR A 969 20.66 -2.26 -61.81
N GLY A 970 20.04 -1.27 -61.15
CA GLY A 970 20.21 0.20 -61.06
C GLY A 970 19.28 0.80 -59.96
N ALA A 971 19.37 2.09 -59.60
CA ALA A 971 18.75 2.64 -58.36
C ALA A 971 17.80 3.84 -58.52
N HIS A 972 16.74 3.90 -57.68
CA HIS A 972 15.95 5.09 -57.23
C HIS A 972 15.17 5.93 -58.30
N PRO A 973 14.30 6.92 -57.93
CA PRO A 973 13.50 7.15 -56.70
C PRO A 973 12.01 7.64 -56.92
N ALA A 974 11.22 7.62 -55.83
CA ALA A 974 10.23 8.63 -55.33
C ALA A 974 9.10 9.30 -56.19
N SER A 975 8.10 9.85 -55.47
CA SER A 975 6.93 10.71 -55.87
C SER A 975 5.78 10.02 -56.63
N GLY A 976 4.50 10.44 -56.50
CA GLY A 976 3.89 11.47 -55.64
C GLY A 976 2.34 11.51 -55.76
N GLU A 977 1.66 12.18 -54.83
CA GLU A 977 0.19 12.37 -54.75
C GLU A 977 -0.36 13.37 -55.82
N PRO A 978 -1.68 13.40 -56.20
CA PRO A 978 -2.76 13.87 -55.28
C PRO A 978 -4.24 13.40 -55.49
N ASP A 979 -4.98 13.32 -54.37
CA ASP A 979 -6.31 13.92 -54.06
C ASP A 979 -7.64 13.68 -54.88
N GLN A 980 -8.78 13.78 -54.16
CA GLN A 980 -10.21 14.01 -54.54
C GLN A 980 -11.15 12.88 -55.04
N ARG A 981 -11.90 12.30 -54.08
CA ARG A 981 -13.40 12.20 -53.91
C ARG A 981 -14.37 12.56 -55.09
N PRO A 982 -15.69 12.17 -55.06
CA PRO A 982 -16.41 11.13 -54.28
C PRO A 982 -17.54 10.34 -55.03
N ALA A 983 -18.20 9.39 -54.32
CA ALA A 983 -19.56 8.83 -54.54
C ALA A 983 -19.80 7.92 -55.80
N SER A 984 -20.74 6.95 -55.84
CA SER A 984 -22.04 6.82 -55.14
C SER A 984 -22.62 5.38 -55.08
N ASP A 985 -23.63 5.21 -54.22
CA ASP A 985 -24.79 4.27 -54.24
C ASP A 985 -24.68 2.72 -54.15
N GLN A 986 -25.22 2.23 -53.02
CA GLN A 986 -26.27 1.20 -52.88
C GLN A 986 -26.04 -0.25 -53.40
N ARG A 987 -25.90 -1.17 -52.44
CA ARG A 987 -27.07 -1.90 -51.91
C ARG A 987 -26.85 -2.40 -50.48
#